data_AF-A0A178HXQ9-F1
#
_entry.id   AF-A0A178HXQ9-F1
#
_cell.length_a   1.000
_cell.length_b   1.000
_cell.length_c   1.000
_cell.angle_alpha   90.00
_cell.angle_beta   90.00
_cell.angle_gamma   90.00
#
_symmetry.space_group_name_H-M   'P 1'
#
loop_
_entity.id
_entity.type
_entity.pdbx_description
1 polymer ?
#
loop_
_entity_poly.entity_id
_entity_poly.type
_entity_poly.pdbx_seq_one_letter_code
_entity_poly.pdbx_strand_id
1 'polypeptide(L)'
;MSHPAFELVRDETIAEINSQARLYRHRKTGAEVLSLVNDDENKVFGITFKTPPEDSTGIAHILEHSVLCGSRKYPVKKPFVELLKGSMHTFLNAMTFPDKTAYPVASQNLKDFYNLVDVYLDAVLFPLISEDTFEQEGWHYELESLDAPLVYKGVVFNEMKGVYSSPDSVMHTLSQNALYPDITYGKSSGGDPKVIPELTYEQFKRFHQTYYHPSNARVVFAGDDAPDKRLEILDGYFSQFERNAVDAEVKLQPRWNAPRQVSGTYAGTIDDEKRRDGMVSVNWMLDPPENRDEMLSHGMLSYLLAGNPAAPLRKKLTESGLGEGMIGGGIASHLRQPMGSFGLKGADPADAGKIENLVLDGLAEIAETGFSAEQIEAAINTFEFNLREQNTGAYPRGMSYMFNALGTWLHGGDPLAPLRFETALAALKDKAGQGHFEKEIRRLFLDNPHRVTATLEADPEQGAREAKAEADKLAHVRAELSEADRRAVLERTERLKALQESVDKPEDLAKIPTLTLADLDRDIRTVPTEESRVGGVRTLYHDLPTLGILYLDVGFDLHVLDKDLLPYLPLFGRALLQTGTGKEDFVSLTQRIGRTTGGIAQHRALATRQDGTGTAAWFFLSGKAVPDRFGDMLGIFNDVLLDARLDNRERFRQMALEEKAGFEARLVPSGNAIVDTRIKAGLTEAGWIAEQMSGVSYGLFLKDLVKRIDSDWEGVEATLRRIRDRLFNRGRMVINLTADGALWPRARGELAGFAGGLPDAAHADADWRHDFAPKNEGLVIPAQVNYVGKGANLKALGFALSAASAVALRLLNTTYLWDKVRVQGGAYGGSSRFDLSSGNFAFLSYRDPNLLKTLDAYDGAAKALRAEIGETDLVRSVIGVVGDLDRPEFVDAKGYSAMWRILNGTTDKLRQQRRDEILGTSRADFLALAEAIEAVAAEGHVVVLGGEAATNAANEQRPGLLAVSKAV
;
A
#
# COMPACT_ATOMS: atom_id res chain seq x y z
N MET A 1 6.86 -5.47 37.13
CA MET A 1 7.34 -4.08 37.36
C MET A 1 6.12 -3.22 37.65
N SER A 2 6.22 -2.24 38.55
CA SER A 2 5.06 -1.45 39.01
C SER A 2 5.36 0.05 38.93
N HIS A 3 4.55 0.80 38.19
CA HIS A 3 4.59 2.27 38.17
C HIS A 3 3.55 2.83 39.15
N PRO A 4 3.86 3.83 39.99
CA PRO A 4 2.93 4.31 41.03
C PRO A 4 1.59 4.82 40.48
N ALA A 5 1.62 5.50 39.33
CA ALA A 5 0.41 6.04 38.68
C ALA A 5 -0.45 5.00 37.94
N PHE A 6 0.05 3.78 37.73
CA PHE A 6 -0.67 2.74 37.00
C PHE A 6 -0.96 1.52 37.87
N GLU A 7 -2.12 0.92 37.64
CA GLU A 7 -2.49 -0.39 38.12
C GLU A 7 -2.27 -1.40 36.99
N LEU A 8 -1.49 -2.46 37.24
CA LEU A 8 -1.41 -3.59 36.34
C LEU A 8 -2.66 -4.45 36.51
N VAL A 9 -3.50 -4.48 35.48
CA VAL A 9 -4.79 -5.19 35.49
C VAL A 9 -4.60 -6.65 35.06
N ARG A 10 -3.77 -6.91 34.04
CA ARG A 10 -3.45 -8.25 33.53
C ARG A 10 -2.01 -8.32 33.01
N ASP A 11 -1.37 -9.46 33.16
CA ASP A 11 -0.01 -9.76 32.66
C ASP A 11 0.02 -11.21 32.15
N GLU A 12 -0.03 -11.39 30.83
CA GLU A 12 -0.20 -12.70 30.20
C GLU A 12 0.68 -12.82 28.95
N THR A 13 1.29 -13.99 28.74
CA THR A 13 2.00 -14.28 27.50
C THR A 13 1.00 -14.71 26.42
N ILE A 14 1.10 -14.14 25.22
CA ILE A 14 0.35 -14.56 24.04
C ILE A 14 1.35 -15.12 23.03
N ALA A 15 1.48 -16.45 23.01
CA ALA A 15 2.47 -17.16 22.19
C ALA A 15 2.22 -16.93 20.69
N GLU A 16 0.95 -16.82 20.28
CA GLU A 16 0.51 -16.63 18.90
C GLU A 16 1.01 -15.33 18.24
N ILE A 17 1.42 -14.34 19.04
CA ILE A 17 2.04 -13.09 18.57
C ILE A 17 3.40 -12.84 19.22
N ASN A 18 4.01 -13.88 19.79
CA ASN A 18 5.29 -13.84 20.51
C ASN A 18 5.44 -12.60 21.43
N SER A 19 4.42 -12.32 22.25
CA SER A 19 4.38 -11.09 23.06
C SER A 19 3.95 -11.35 24.50
N GLN A 20 4.60 -10.66 25.45
CA GLN A 20 4.06 -10.47 26.79
C GLN A 20 3.07 -9.30 26.76
N ALA A 21 1.78 -9.59 26.96
CA ALA A 21 0.72 -8.59 26.97
C ALA A 21 0.43 -8.12 28.40
N ARG A 22 0.66 -6.82 28.65
CA ARG A 22 0.36 -6.17 29.93
C ARG A 22 -0.69 -5.09 29.77
N LEU A 23 -1.84 -5.28 30.41
CA LEU A 23 -2.91 -4.30 30.43
C LEU A 23 -2.82 -3.48 31.72
N TYR A 24 -2.70 -2.17 31.58
CA TYR A 24 -2.65 -1.22 32.68
C TYR A 24 -3.86 -0.29 32.69
N ARG A 25 -4.15 0.24 33.87
CA ARG A 25 -5.11 1.31 34.08
C ARG A 25 -4.44 2.47 34.82
N HIS A 26 -4.51 3.67 34.26
CA HIS A 26 -4.04 4.87 34.94
C HIS A 26 -4.97 5.18 36.12
N ARG A 27 -4.41 5.29 37.33
CA ARG A 27 -5.20 5.40 38.57
C ARG A 27 -6.04 6.67 38.62
N LYS A 28 -5.49 7.79 38.13
CA LYS A 28 -6.14 9.10 38.23
C LYS A 28 -7.24 9.29 37.20
N THR A 29 -7.01 8.93 35.94
CA THR A 29 -7.94 9.19 34.83
C THR A 29 -8.78 7.98 34.42
N GLY A 30 -8.35 6.77 34.79
CA GLY A 30 -8.94 5.52 34.30
C GLY A 30 -8.55 5.14 32.88
N ALA A 31 -7.64 5.88 32.23
CA ALA A 31 -7.13 5.54 30.90
C ALA A 31 -6.55 4.13 30.87
N GLU A 32 -6.85 3.36 29.83
CA GLU A 32 -6.37 1.98 29.70
C GLU A 32 -5.25 1.88 28.66
N VAL A 33 -4.21 1.12 29.00
CA VAL A 33 -2.97 1.01 28.22
C VAL A 33 -2.63 -0.46 28.01
N LEU A 34 -2.58 -0.91 26.76
CA LEU A 34 -2.09 -2.23 26.40
C LEU A 34 -0.62 -2.13 25.97
N SER A 35 0.26 -2.76 26.74
CA SER A 35 1.70 -2.82 26.46
C SER A 35 2.07 -4.23 26.02
N LEU A 36 2.32 -4.41 24.72
CA LEU A 36 2.83 -5.64 24.13
C LEU A 36 4.36 -5.56 24.13
N VAL A 37 5.03 -6.44 24.86
CA VAL A 37 6.50 -6.52 24.94
C VAL A 37 6.96 -7.72 24.14
N ASN A 38 7.77 -7.49 23.11
CA ASN A 38 8.30 -8.51 22.20
C ASN A 38 9.63 -8.04 21.59
N ASP A 39 10.24 -8.86 20.74
CA ASP A 39 11.53 -8.56 20.10
C ASP A 39 11.37 -7.85 18.74
N ASP A 40 10.21 -7.27 18.44
CA ASP A 40 10.01 -6.51 17.19
C ASP A 40 10.70 -5.15 17.30
N GLU A 41 11.78 -4.97 16.55
CA GLU A 41 12.53 -3.73 16.47
C GLU A 41 11.67 -2.56 15.96
N ASN A 42 10.60 -2.83 15.19
CA ASN A 42 9.70 -1.82 14.65
C ASN A 42 8.60 -1.45 15.66
N LYS A 43 8.96 -0.61 16.64
CA LYS A 43 8.08 -0.20 17.74
C LYS A 43 6.88 0.56 17.20
N VAL A 44 5.72 0.31 17.78
CA VAL A 44 4.45 0.97 17.46
C VAL A 44 3.86 1.58 18.72
N PHE A 45 3.38 2.81 18.58
CA PHE A 45 2.53 3.48 19.54
C PHE A 45 1.25 3.89 18.84
N GLY A 46 0.12 3.80 19.52
CA GLY A 46 -1.09 4.46 19.08
C GLY A 46 -1.97 4.87 20.24
N ILE A 47 -2.54 6.06 20.13
CA ILE A 47 -3.61 6.54 20.99
C ILE A 47 -4.89 6.66 20.17
N THR A 48 -5.99 6.12 20.68
CA THR A 48 -7.29 6.10 20.01
C THR A 48 -8.35 6.66 20.93
N PHE A 49 -9.22 7.51 20.38
CA PHE A 49 -10.37 8.07 21.07
C PHE A 49 -11.65 7.55 20.41
N LYS A 50 -12.68 7.28 21.22
CA LYS A 50 -14.03 7.07 20.69
C LYS A 50 -14.62 8.43 20.33
N THR A 51 -15.01 8.61 19.08
CA THR A 51 -15.42 9.89 18.50
C THR A 51 -16.68 9.72 17.63
N PRO A 52 -17.80 9.22 18.17
CA PRO A 52 -19.03 9.05 17.40
C PRO A 52 -19.58 10.43 16.99
N PRO A 53 -19.63 10.79 15.69
CA PRO A 53 -20.28 12.01 15.26
C PRO A 53 -21.81 11.95 15.43
N GLU A 54 -22.42 13.10 15.70
CA GLU A 54 -23.89 13.26 15.80
C GLU A 54 -24.52 13.64 14.44
N ASP A 55 -23.72 14.14 13.51
CA ASP A 55 -24.13 14.65 12.20
C ASP A 55 -23.07 14.34 11.12
N SER A 56 -23.29 14.79 9.88
CA SER A 56 -22.39 14.59 8.74
C SER A 56 -21.49 15.80 8.47
N THR A 57 -21.22 16.65 9.48
CA THR A 57 -20.35 17.82 9.32
C THR A 57 -18.87 17.45 9.14
N GLY A 58 -18.49 16.20 9.38
CA GLY A 58 -17.10 15.76 9.33
C GLY A 58 -16.26 16.18 10.54
N ILE A 59 -16.90 16.58 11.65
CA ILE A 59 -16.22 17.13 12.83
C ILE A 59 -15.08 16.26 13.37
N ALA A 60 -15.23 14.93 13.35
CA ALA A 60 -14.19 14.00 13.79
C ALA A 60 -12.96 14.04 12.87
N HIS A 61 -13.19 14.12 11.56
CA HIS A 61 -12.14 14.17 10.54
C HIS A 61 -11.44 15.53 10.50
N ILE A 62 -12.20 16.62 10.59
CA ILE A 62 -11.64 17.99 10.67
C ILE A 62 -10.77 18.13 11.91
N LEU A 63 -11.21 17.59 13.05
CA LEU A 63 -10.41 17.61 14.27
C LEU A 63 -9.17 16.71 14.15
N GLU A 64 -9.26 15.59 13.45
CA GLU A 64 -8.10 14.73 13.20
C GLU A 64 -6.96 15.46 12.50
N HIS A 65 -7.27 16.20 11.44
CA HIS A 65 -6.31 17.10 10.79
C HIS A 65 -5.84 18.22 11.72
N SER A 66 -6.78 18.88 12.39
CA SER A 66 -6.51 20.13 13.11
C SER A 66 -5.63 19.95 14.35
N VAL A 67 -5.72 18.82 15.05
CA VAL A 67 -4.85 18.58 16.21
C VAL A 67 -3.38 18.41 15.81
N LEU A 68 -3.11 18.07 14.56
CA LEU A 68 -1.77 17.96 13.99
C LEU A 68 -1.24 19.30 13.44
N CYS A 69 -1.97 20.41 13.64
CA CYS A 69 -1.59 21.77 13.22
C CYS A 69 -1.04 22.62 14.39
N GLY A 70 -0.21 22.00 15.23
CA GLY A 70 0.48 22.68 16.32
C GLY A 70 -0.15 22.41 17.70
N SER A 71 0.72 22.35 18.71
CA SER A 71 0.34 22.05 20.08
C SER A 71 1.08 22.94 21.08
N ARG A 72 0.74 22.81 22.36
CA ARG A 72 1.35 23.58 23.45
C ARG A 72 2.88 23.51 23.46
N LYS A 73 3.47 22.32 23.32
CA LYS A 73 4.93 22.11 23.26
C LYS A 73 5.50 22.45 21.89
N TYR A 74 4.73 22.23 20.83
CA TYR A 74 5.17 22.31 19.44
C TYR A 74 4.32 23.33 18.66
N PRO A 75 4.48 24.64 18.94
CA PRO A 75 3.62 25.70 18.39
C PRO A 75 4.06 26.12 16.98
N VAL A 76 4.25 25.15 16.10
CA VAL A 76 4.50 25.38 14.66
C VAL A 76 3.25 25.03 13.87
N LYS A 77 3.13 25.53 12.64
CA LYS A 77 1.91 25.32 11.83
C LYS A 77 1.68 23.87 11.45
N LYS A 78 2.75 23.12 11.16
CA LYS A 78 2.65 21.72 10.69
C LYS A 78 3.72 20.82 11.32
N PRO A 79 3.66 20.53 12.64
CA PRO A 79 4.61 19.62 13.30
C PRO A 79 4.71 18.26 12.62
N PHE A 80 3.57 17.71 12.17
CA PHE A 80 3.51 16.45 11.42
C PHE A 80 4.41 16.45 10.17
N VAL A 81 4.45 17.55 9.42
CA VAL A 81 5.29 17.69 8.22
C VAL A 81 6.77 17.77 8.59
N GLU A 82 7.10 18.44 9.69
CA GLU A 82 8.47 18.51 10.17
C GLU A 82 8.99 17.15 10.67
N LEU A 83 8.11 16.33 11.26
CA LEU A 83 8.41 14.93 11.55
C LEU A 83 8.62 14.12 10.28
N LEU A 84 7.75 14.24 9.26
CA LEU A 84 7.94 13.55 7.97
C LEU A 84 9.31 13.85 7.33
N LYS A 85 9.81 15.07 7.47
CA LYS A 85 11.10 15.50 6.90
C LYS A 85 12.31 15.00 7.69
N GLY A 86 12.19 14.89 9.02
CA GLY A 86 13.33 14.76 9.94
C GLY A 86 13.35 13.53 10.85
N SER A 87 12.47 12.56 10.63
CA SER A 87 12.39 11.30 11.40
C SER A 87 12.76 10.08 10.56
N MET A 88 12.99 8.96 11.24
CA MET A 88 13.13 7.62 10.65
C MET A 88 11.84 6.80 10.82
N HIS A 89 10.69 7.47 10.80
CA HIS A 89 9.41 6.81 10.96
C HIS A 89 9.25 5.68 9.93
N THR A 90 8.79 4.53 10.41
CA THR A 90 8.34 3.42 9.55
C THR A 90 6.85 3.54 9.28
N PHE A 91 6.13 4.28 10.13
CA PHE A 91 4.76 4.70 9.91
C PHE A 91 4.49 6.02 10.63
N LEU A 92 3.80 6.93 9.96
CA LEU A 92 3.38 8.21 10.53
C LEU A 92 2.06 8.61 9.86
N ASN A 93 0.94 8.46 10.56
CA ASN A 93 -0.37 8.85 10.03
C ASN A 93 -1.38 9.09 11.16
N ALA A 94 -2.60 9.45 10.78
CA ALA A 94 -3.79 9.44 11.61
C ALA A 94 -4.98 8.95 10.78
N MET A 95 -6.02 8.45 11.45
CA MET A 95 -7.15 7.79 10.78
C MET A 95 -8.46 8.08 11.51
N THR A 96 -9.44 8.59 10.76
CA THR A 96 -10.82 8.76 11.23
C THR A 96 -11.70 7.61 10.72
N PHE A 97 -12.20 6.80 11.65
CA PHE A 97 -13.18 5.75 11.39
C PHE A 97 -14.60 6.25 11.71
N PRO A 98 -15.65 5.45 11.47
CA PRO A 98 -17.03 5.86 11.77
C PRO A 98 -17.31 6.19 13.26
N ASP A 99 -16.52 5.67 14.20
CA ASP A 99 -16.73 5.86 15.65
C ASP A 99 -15.47 6.12 16.48
N LYS A 100 -14.32 6.22 15.83
CA LYS A 100 -13.03 6.39 16.52
C LYS A 100 -12.06 7.17 15.67
N THR A 101 -11.14 7.87 16.32
CA THR A 101 -9.99 8.50 15.67
C THR A 101 -8.72 7.92 16.29
N ALA A 102 -7.81 7.39 15.46
CA ALA A 102 -6.59 6.73 15.89
C ALA A 102 -5.35 7.47 15.35
N TYR A 103 -4.35 7.62 16.21
CA TYR A 103 -3.10 8.31 15.91
C TYR A 103 -1.89 7.41 16.14
N PRO A 104 -1.57 6.51 15.20
CA PRO A 104 -0.43 5.62 15.34
C PRO A 104 0.86 6.16 14.70
N VAL A 105 1.97 5.85 15.36
CA VAL A 105 3.33 6.09 14.88
C VAL A 105 4.16 4.83 15.04
N ALA A 106 5.15 4.65 14.19
CA ALA A 106 6.10 3.56 14.31
C ALA A 106 7.51 4.01 13.92
N SER A 107 8.51 3.46 14.60
CA SER A 107 9.92 3.68 14.25
C SER A 107 10.77 2.54 14.79
N GLN A 108 11.85 2.22 14.08
CA GLN A 108 12.86 1.30 14.60
C GLN A 108 13.86 1.98 15.54
N ASN A 109 14.09 3.28 15.34
CA ASN A 109 15.00 4.04 16.19
C ASN A 109 14.29 4.44 17.48
N LEU A 110 14.90 4.09 18.63
CA LEU A 110 14.26 4.28 19.94
C LEU A 110 14.03 5.76 20.28
N LYS A 111 14.99 6.64 19.95
CA LYS A 111 14.86 8.08 20.21
C LYS A 111 13.79 8.69 19.30
N ASP A 112 13.83 8.32 18.03
CA ASP A 112 12.83 8.74 17.05
C ASP A 112 11.42 8.31 17.48
N PHE A 113 11.25 7.06 17.88
CA PHE A 113 10.00 6.53 18.39
C PHE A 113 9.45 7.41 19.52
N TYR A 114 10.23 7.71 20.55
CA TYR A 114 9.77 8.56 21.65
C TYR A 114 9.56 10.02 21.26
N ASN A 115 10.32 10.56 20.29
CA ASN A 115 10.05 11.88 19.73
C ASN A 115 8.66 11.92 19.06
N LEU A 116 8.34 10.92 18.23
CA LEU A 116 7.04 10.79 17.58
C LEU A 116 5.91 10.66 18.60
N VAL A 117 6.10 9.80 19.63
CA VAL A 117 5.12 9.62 20.71
C VAL A 117 4.86 10.92 21.47
N ASP A 118 5.89 11.69 21.84
CA ASP A 118 5.72 12.94 22.60
C ASP A 118 4.99 14.02 21.78
N VAL A 119 5.34 14.16 20.49
CA VAL A 119 4.66 15.09 19.58
C VAL A 119 3.19 14.70 19.39
N TYR A 120 2.90 13.41 19.17
CA TYR A 120 1.52 12.94 19.00
C TYR A 120 0.68 13.08 20.27
N LEU A 121 1.25 12.77 21.45
CA LEU A 121 0.56 12.94 22.73
C LEU A 121 0.23 14.41 23.01
N ASP A 122 1.14 15.35 22.71
CA ASP A 122 0.87 16.77 22.92
C ASP A 122 -0.10 17.32 21.86
N ALA A 123 -0.01 16.86 20.62
CA ALA A 123 -0.95 17.19 19.55
C ALA A 123 -2.39 16.80 19.94
N VAL A 124 -2.63 15.55 20.33
CA VAL A 124 -4.00 15.10 20.59
C VAL A 124 -4.60 15.61 21.90
N LEU A 125 -3.78 15.82 22.95
CA LEU A 125 -4.26 16.21 24.29
C LEU A 125 -4.19 17.73 24.55
N PHE A 126 -3.25 18.43 23.93
CA PHE A 126 -3.02 19.87 24.11
C PHE A 126 -2.83 20.63 22.78
N PRO A 127 -3.75 20.46 21.81
CA PRO A 127 -3.66 21.15 20.52
C PRO A 127 -3.91 22.66 20.66
N LEU A 128 -3.40 23.44 19.71
CA LEU A 128 -3.72 24.87 19.62
C LEU A 128 -5.12 25.10 19.03
N ILE A 129 -5.49 24.34 17.98
CA ILE A 129 -6.81 24.31 17.31
C ILE A 129 -7.52 25.68 17.27
N SER A 130 -6.83 26.70 16.76
CA SER A 130 -7.37 28.06 16.68
C SER A 130 -8.52 28.15 15.66
N GLU A 131 -9.22 29.28 15.63
CA GLU A 131 -10.26 29.50 14.62
C GLU A 131 -9.67 29.50 13.20
N ASP A 132 -8.45 30.03 13.03
CA ASP A 132 -7.74 29.95 11.74
C ASP A 132 -7.40 28.51 11.35
N THR A 133 -7.01 27.65 12.31
CA THR A 133 -6.79 26.22 12.06
C THR A 133 -8.07 25.53 11.63
N PHE A 134 -9.17 25.78 12.34
CA PHE A 134 -10.50 25.25 12.01
C PHE A 134 -10.92 25.63 10.59
N GLU A 135 -10.73 26.88 10.20
CA GLU A 135 -11.08 27.35 8.87
C GLU A 135 -10.22 26.76 7.76
N GLN A 136 -8.91 26.67 8.01
CA GLN A 136 -7.98 26.08 7.05
C GLN A 136 -8.28 24.60 6.83
N GLU A 137 -8.35 23.82 7.92
CA GLU A 137 -8.48 22.36 7.82
C GLU A 137 -9.92 21.92 7.58
N GLY A 138 -10.90 22.63 8.13
CA GLY A 138 -12.33 22.35 7.97
C GLY A 138 -12.92 23.04 6.76
N TRP A 139 -13.49 24.22 6.98
CA TRP A 139 -14.08 25.04 5.94
C TRP A 139 -14.14 26.53 6.31
N HIS A 140 -14.13 27.40 5.31
CA HIS A 140 -14.40 28.83 5.43
C HIS A 140 -14.96 29.42 4.13
N TYR A 141 -15.47 30.64 4.23
CA TYR A 141 -15.76 31.47 3.07
C TYR A 141 -14.49 32.20 2.61
N GLU A 142 -14.15 32.07 1.34
CA GLU A 142 -13.06 32.82 0.70
C GLU A 142 -13.64 33.89 -0.24
N LEU A 143 -13.06 35.09 -0.20
CA LEU A 143 -13.43 36.21 -1.07
C LEU A 143 -12.15 36.87 -1.59
N GLU A 144 -11.97 36.92 -2.92
CA GLU A 144 -10.76 37.50 -3.54
C GLU A 144 -10.80 39.02 -3.65
N SER A 145 -12.00 39.60 -3.78
CA SER A 145 -12.24 41.04 -3.79
C SER A 145 -13.71 41.30 -3.45
N LEU A 146 -14.07 42.55 -3.11
CA LEU A 146 -15.46 42.88 -2.76
C LEU A 146 -16.48 42.57 -3.88
N ASP A 147 -16.03 42.55 -5.13
CA ASP A 147 -16.86 42.25 -6.31
C ASP A 147 -16.80 40.78 -6.73
N ALA A 148 -15.86 40.00 -6.20
CA ALA A 148 -15.73 38.57 -6.49
C ALA A 148 -16.91 37.76 -5.93
N PRO A 149 -17.22 36.60 -6.53
CA PRO A 149 -18.13 35.63 -5.92
C PRO A 149 -17.51 35.05 -4.63
N LEU A 150 -18.37 34.74 -3.66
CA LEU A 150 -17.99 34.01 -2.46
C LEU A 150 -17.78 32.54 -2.80
N VAL A 151 -16.75 31.88 -2.26
CA VAL A 151 -16.49 30.44 -2.48
C VAL A 151 -16.25 29.71 -1.16
N TYR A 152 -16.53 28.39 -1.11
CA TYR A 152 -16.09 27.53 0.00
C TYR A 152 -14.66 27.04 -0.22
N LYS A 153 -13.86 27.04 0.84
CA LYS A 153 -12.49 26.52 0.88
C LYS A 153 -12.25 25.77 2.18
N GLY A 154 -11.32 24.82 2.20
CA GLY A 154 -10.90 24.04 3.37
C GLY A 154 -10.25 22.72 2.96
N VAL A 155 -9.34 22.18 3.77
CA VAL A 155 -8.63 20.93 3.43
C VAL A 155 -9.61 19.76 3.36
N VAL A 156 -10.31 19.46 4.45
CA VAL A 156 -11.27 18.36 4.53
C VAL A 156 -12.48 18.60 3.61
N PHE A 157 -12.96 19.83 3.49
CA PHE A 157 -14.02 20.15 2.53
C PHE A 157 -13.65 19.72 1.09
N ASN A 158 -12.44 20.08 0.64
CA ASN A 158 -11.98 19.71 -0.70
C ASN A 158 -11.67 18.22 -0.85
N GLU A 159 -11.10 17.60 0.19
CA GLU A 159 -10.85 16.17 0.23
C GLU A 159 -12.16 15.39 0.08
N MET A 160 -13.19 15.75 0.86
CA MET A 160 -14.48 15.05 0.82
C MET A 160 -15.23 15.29 -0.48
N LYS A 161 -15.05 16.44 -1.16
CA LYS A 161 -15.53 16.60 -2.56
C LYS A 161 -14.86 15.59 -3.50
N GLY A 162 -13.58 15.30 -3.29
CA GLY A 162 -12.85 14.23 -3.97
C GLY A 162 -13.42 12.84 -3.65
N VAL A 163 -13.61 12.52 -2.37
CA VAL A 163 -14.19 11.22 -1.94
C VAL A 163 -15.58 11.00 -2.54
N TYR A 164 -16.46 12.00 -2.49
CA TYR A 164 -17.82 11.94 -3.04
C TYR A 164 -17.88 11.95 -4.57
N SER A 165 -16.75 12.17 -5.27
CA SER A 165 -16.64 11.96 -6.71
C SER A 165 -16.36 10.51 -7.10
N SER A 166 -15.96 9.66 -6.14
CA SER A 166 -15.73 8.24 -6.34
C SER A 166 -17.03 7.45 -6.19
N PRO A 167 -17.54 6.77 -7.24
CA PRO A 167 -18.78 6.01 -7.13
C PRO A 167 -18.70 4.85 -6.12
N ASP A 168 -17.54 4.19 -5.99
CA ASP A 168 -17.33 3.14 -4.97
C ASP A 168 -17.51 3.74 -3.54
N SER A 169 -17.02 4.95 -3.30
CA SER A 169 -17.15 5.64 -2.00
C SER A 169 -18.58 6.12 -1.73
N VAL A 170 -19.27 6.61 -2.76
CA VAL A 170 -20.69 6.98 -2.68
C VAL A 170 -21.55 5.74 -2.39
N MET A 171 -21.31 4.62 -3.08
CA MET A 171 -22.01 3.35 -2.82
C MET A 171 -21.79 2.85 -1.39
N HIS A 172 -20.55 2.91 -0.88
CA HIS A 172 -20.25 2.53 0.50
C HIS A 172 -21.03 3.40 1.50
N THR A 173 -20.97 4.73 1.33
CA THR A 173 -21.67 5.69 2.19
C THR A 173 -23.18 5.50 2.16
N LEU A 174 -23.76 5.33 0.97
CA LEU A 174 -25.18 5.06 0.77
C LEU A 174 -25.61 3.79 1.52
N SER A 175 -24.85 2.71 1.37
CA SER A 175 -25.15 1.40 1.96
C SER A 175 -25.01 1.40 3.48
N GLN A 176 -23.92 1.96 4.01
CA GLN A 176 -23.70 2.07 5.45
C GLN A 176 -24.76 2.96 6.10
N ASN A 177 -25.03 4.14 5.53
CA ASN A 177 -26.02 5.05 6.10
C ASN A 177 -27.42 4.45 6.11
N ALA A 178 -27.77 3.70 5.05
CA ALA A 178 -29.04 3.01 4.97
C ALA A 178 -29.18 1.89 6.00
N LEU A 179 -28.10 1.12 6.26
CA LEU A 179 -28.11 0.02 7.25
C LEU A 179 -28.15 0.50 8.70
N TYR A 180 -27.52 1.63 9.03
CA TYR A 180 -27.37 2.08 10.41
C TYR A 180 -28.04 3.44 10.71
N PRO A 181 -29.30 3.68 10.31
CA PRO A 181 -29.90 5.01 10.29
C PRO A 181 -30.10 5.64 11.68
N ASP A 182 -30.17 4.82 12.73
CA ASP A 182 -30.54 5.26 14.09
C ASP A 182 -29.33 5.54 14.99
N ILE A 183 -28.11 5.30 14.50
CA ILE A 183 -26.85 5.44 15.25
C ILE A 183 -25.80 6.21 14.45
N THR A 184 -24.62 6.42 15.05
CA THR A 184 -23.53 7.24 14.47
C THR A 184 -23.06 6.76 13.09
N TYR A 185 -23.15 5.45 12.80
CA TYR A 185 -22.78 4.88 11.49
C TYR A 185 -23.73 5.29 10.36
N GLY A 186 -24.90 5.86 10.69
CA GLY A 186 -25.83 6.50 9.77
C GLY A 186 -25.37 7.88 9.28
N LYS A 187 -24.21 8.36 9.76
CA LYS A 187 -23.61 9.66 9.45
C LYS A 187 -22.27 9.49 8.73
N SER A 188 -21.86 10.53 8.01
CA SER A 188 -20.53 10.59 7.41
C SER A 188 -19.53 11.20 8.39
N SER A 189 -18.72 10.36 9.05
CA SER A 189 -17.65 10.85 9.96
C SER A 189 -16.55 11.63 9.24
N GLY A 190 -16.31 11.32 7.96
CA GLY A 190 -15.42 12.08 7.08
C GLY A 190 -15.97 13.45 6.69
N GLY A 191 -17.30 13.58 6.63
CA GLY A 191 -18.02 14.81 6.28
C GLY A 191 -18.68 14.73 4.91
N ASP A 192 -19.95 15.11 4.84
CA ASP A 192 -20.63 15.35 3.57
C ASP A 192 -20.34 16.81 3.15
N PRO A 193 -19.77 17.09 1.95
CA PRO A 193 -19.51 18.45 1.51
C PRO A 193 -20.73 19.39 1.57
N LYS A 194 -21.95 18.86 1.51
CA LYS A 194 -23.19 19.65 1.63
C LYS A 194 -23.46 20.10 3.06
N VAL A 195 -22.93 19.38 4.05
CA VAL A 195 -23.17 19.55 5.50
C VAL A 195 -21.93 20.10 6.23
N ILE A 196 -20.71 19.86 5.74
CA ILE A 196 -19.46 20.42 6.30
C ILE A 196 -19.61 21.94 6.60
N PRO A 197 -20.18 22.78 5.69
CA PRO A 197 -20.38 24.20 5.95
C PRO A 197 -21.36 24.57 7.08
N GLU A 198 -21.97 23.61 7.75
CA GLU A 198 -22.82 23.83 8.92
C GLU A 198 -22.02 23.75 10.23
N LEU A 199 -20.78 23.23 10.19
CA LEU A 199 -19.92 23.12 11.36
C LEU A 199 -19.48 24.49 11.86
N THR A 200 -19.67 24.75 13.15
CA THR A 200 -19.16 25.95 13.83
C THR A 200 -17.88 25.65 14.62
N TYR A 201 -17.04 26.67 14.79
CA TYR A 201 -15.84 26.58 15.62
C TYR A 201 -16.12 26.17 17.08
N GLU A 202 -17.27 26.58 17.62
CA GLU A 202 -17.66 26.20 18.99
C GLU A 202 -18.06 24.72 19.11
N GLN A 203 -18.74 24.17 18.11
CA GLN A 203 -18.97 22.72 18.04
C GLN A 203 -17.65 21.97 17.96
N PHE A 204 -16.75 22.42 17.08
CA PHE A 204 -15.42 21.84 16.88
C PHE A 204 -14.59 21.80 18.18
N LYS A 205 -14.48 22.91 18.91
CA LYS A 205 -13.79 22.95 20.22
C LYS A 205 -14.46 22.05 21.26
N ARG A 206 -15.79 22.10 21.34
CA ARG A 206 -16.54 21.27 22.30
C ARG A 206 -16.34 19.78 22.04
N PHE A 207 -16.28 19.38 20.77
CA PHE A 207 -16.03 17.99 20.40
C PHE A 207 -14.66 17.51 20.88
N HIS A 208 -13.61 18.31 20.72
CA HIS A 208 -12.29 18.03 21.31
C HIS A 208 -12.36 17.89 22.83
N GLN A 209 -12.91 18.90 23.51
CA GLN A 209 -13.03 18.92 24.98
C GLN A 209 -13.80 17.72 25.54
N THR A 210 -14.76 17.21 24.77
CA THR A 210 -15.60 16.07 25.16
C THR A 210 -14.88 14.74 24.93
N TYR A 211 -14.36 14.51 23.73
CA TYR A 211 -13.90 13.18 23.32
C TYR A 211 -12.38 12.96 23.46
N TYR A 212 -11.55 14.01 23.41
CA TYR A 212 -10.08 13.92 23.45
C TYR A 212 -9.55 14.01 24.89
N HIS A 213 -10.09 13.15 25.73
CA HIS A 213 -9.77 13.08 27.15
C HIS A 213 -9.16 11.71 27.51
N PRO A 214 -8.14 11.60 28.39
CA PRO A 214 -7.53 10.31 28.73
C PRO A 214 -8.50 9.24 29.22
N SER A 215 -9.58 9.61 29.93
CA SER A 215 -10.63 8.67 30.34
C SER A 215 -11.37 8.00 29.17
N ASN A 216 -11.36 8.61 27.98
CA ASN A 216 -11.92 8.05 26.74
C ASN A 216 -10.85 7.40 25.84
N ALA A 217 -9.57 7.56 26.18
CA ALA A 217 -8.48 7.06 25.37
C ALA A 217 -8.27 5.54 25.55
N ARG A 218 -7.78 4.91 24.48
CA ARG A 218 -7.17 3.58 24.47
C ARG A 218 -5.78 3.71 23.89
N VAL A 219 -4.78 3.27 24.65
CA VAL A 219 -3.37 3.38 24.24
C VAL A 219 -2.80 1.99 24.02
N VAL A 220 -2.08 1.81 22.91
CA VAL A 220 -1.32 0.60 22.62
C VAL A 220 0.14 0.95 22.40
N PHE A 221 1.03 0.17 23.02
CA PHE A 221 2.44 0.08 22.68
C PHE A 221 2.78 -1.35 22.26
N ALA A 222 3.61 -1.51 21.25
CA ALA A 222 4.14 -2.81 20.83
C ALA A 222 5.60 -2.68 20.38
N GLY A 223 6.48 -3.58 20.82
CA GLY A 223 7.89 -3.60 20.43
C GLY A 223 8.83 -3.98 21.56
N ASP A 224 10.12 -3.84 21.29
CA ASP A 224 11.29 -4.14 22.15
C ASP A 224 11.74 -2.98 23.06
N ASP A 225 11.05 -1.83 23.04
CA ASP A 225 11.39 -0.70 23.92
C ASP A 225 11.03 -0.97 25.40
N ALA A 226 11.70 -0.25 26.30
CA ALA A 226 11.58 -0.48 27.74
C ALA A 226 10.14 -0.19 28.25
N PRO A 227 9.42 -1.18 28.81
CA PRO A 227 8.01 -1.02 29.13
C PRO A 227 7.73 0.03 30.22
N ASP A 228 8.64 0.22 31.17
CA ASP A 228 8.49 1.23 32.22
C ASP A 228 8.55 2.65 31.63
N LYS A 229 9.36 2.85 30.58
CA LYS A 229 9.48 4.15 29.91
C LYS A 229 8.18 4.57 29.23
N ARG A 230 7.42 3.61 28.70
CA ARG A 230 6.08 3.83 28.13
C ARG A 230 5.14 4.46 29.17
N LEU A 231 5.14 3.91 30.39
CA LEU A 231 4.30 4.39 31.49
C LEU A 231 4.73 5.76 32.00
N GLU A 232 6.04 6.01 32.12
CA GLU A 232 6.58 7.33 32.49
C GLU A 232 6.15 8.42 31.51
N ILE A 233 6.24 8.16 30.20
CA ILE A 233 5.84 9.09 29.14
C ILE A 233 4.34 9.40 29.29
N LEU A 234 3.50 8.37 29.40
CA LEU A 234 2.06 8.55 29.54
C LEU A 234 1.67 9.30 30.82
N ASP A 235 2.30 9.01 31.97
CA ASP A 235 2.02 9.70 33.23
C ASP A 235 2.34 11.21 33.14
N GLY A 236 3.40 11.58 32.42
CA GLY A 236 3.75 12.97 32.16
C GLY A 236 2.63 13.79 31.51
N TYR A 237 1.72 13.12 30.78
CA TYR A 237 0.52 13.73 30.20
C TYR A 237 -0.72 13.48 31.05
N PHE A 238 -1.00 12.23 31.41
CA PHE A 238 -2.25 11.84 32.05
C PHE A 238 -2.39 12.37 33.47
N SER A 239 -1.30 12.62 34.20
CA SER A 239 -1.34 13.23 35.53
C SER A 239 -1.94 14.65 35.54
N GLN A 240 -1.94 15.34 34.40
CA GLN A 240 -2.50 16.68 34.23
C GLN A 240 -4.03 16.71 34.11
N PHE A 241 -4.68 15.54 34.01
CA PHE A 241 -6.13 15.40 33.88
C PHE A 241 -6.74 14.79 35.13
N GLU A 242 -7.99 15.14 35.40
CA GLU A 242 -8.83 14.43 36.36
C GLU A 242 -9.67 13.38 35.64
N ARG A 243 -10.26 12.42 36.38
CA ARG A 243 -11.20 11.48 35.76
C ARG A 243 -12.43 12.22 35.24
N ASN A 244 -12.84 11.90 34.01
CA ASN A 244 -14.08 12.40 33.43
C ASN A 244 -14.96 11.24 32.92
N ALA A 245 -16.27 11.41 33.01
CA ALA A 245 -17.24 10.51 32.38
C ALA A 245 -17.49 11.02 30.95
N VAL A 246 -17.01 10.27 29.95
CA VAL A 246 -17.21 10.59 28.54
C VAL A 246 -18.25 9.63 27.96
N ASP A 247 -19.40 10.17 27.57
CA ASP A 247 -20.44 9.42 26.87
C ASP A 247 -20.05 9.27 25.39
N ALA A 248 -19.35 8.17 25.08
CA ALA A 248 -18.93 7.82 23.74
C ALA A 248 -19.34 6.38 23.38
N GLU A 249 -20.45 5.89 23.96
CA GLU A 249 -20.94 4.56 23.65
C GLU A 249 -21.69 4.54 22.32
N VAL A 250 -21.22 3.70 21.39
CA VAL A 250 -21.92 3.46 20.12
C VAL A 250 -23.04 2.46 20.34
N LYS A 251 -24.30 2.88 20.36
CA LYS A 251 -25.45 1.97 20.54
C LYS A 251 -25.54 0.93 19.41
N LEU A 252 -26.22 -0.19 19.68
CA LEU A 252 -26.59 -1.14 18.63
C LEU A 252 -27.76 -0.58 17.79
N GLN A 253 -27.66 -0.74 16.47
CA GLN A 253 -28.74 -0.48 15.53
C GLN A 253 -29.89 -1.48 15.76
N PRO A 254 -31.12 -1.01 15.99
CA PRO A 254 -32.29 -1.88 16.08
C PRO A 254 -32.51 -2.71 14.82
N ARG A 255 -32.83 -4.00 15.00
CA ARG A 255 -33.15 -4.93 13.92
C ARG A 255 -34.46 -4.53 13.22
N TRP A 256 -34.53 -4.73 11.91
CA TRP A 256 -35.75 -4.54 11.15
C TRP A 256 -36.49 -5.87 10.98
N ASN A 257 -37.74 -5.80 10.54
CA ASN A 257 -38.58 -6.96 10.25
C ASN A 257 -38.77 -7.22 8.74
N ALA A 258 -38.25 -6.34 7.88
CA ALA A 258 -38.32 -6.48 6.43
C ALA A 258 -37.12 -5.81 5.74
N PRO A 259 -36.65 -6.35 4.59
CA PRO A 259 -35.64 -5.71 3.75
C PRO A 259 -36.08 -4.34 3.24
N ARG A 260 -35.10 -3.50 2.90
CA ARG A 260 -35.30 -2.17 2.32
C ARG A 260 -34.52 -2.03 1.01
N GLN A 261 -34.90 -1.03 0.22
CA GLN A 261 -34.18 -0.62 -0.97
C GLN A 261 -33.84 0.86 -0.86
N VAL A 262 -32.67 1.24 -1.36
CA VAL A 262 -32.23 2.62 -1.45
C VAL A 262 -31.60 2.86 -2.81
N SER A 263 -31.82 4.04 -3.36
CA SER A 263 -31.18 4.49 -4.60
C SER A 263 -30.46 5.80 -4.39
N GLY A 264 -29.37 5.99 -5.13
CA GLY A 264 -28.62 7.23 -5.19
C GLY A 264 -28.02 7.44 -6.58
N THR A 265 -27.42 8.60 -6.77
CA THR A 265 -26.72 8.93 -8.02
C THR A 265 -25.30 9.40 -7.73
N TYR A 266 -24.42 9.27 -8.71
CA TYR A 266 -23.10 9.90 -8.69
C TYR A 266 -22.86 10.68 -9.99
N ALA A 267 -22.00 11.70 -9.94
CA ALA A 267 -21.59 12.43 -11.13
C ALA A 267 -20.76 11.51 -12.04
N GLY A 268 -21.32 11.14 -13.20
CA GLY A 268 -20.70 10.21 -14.13
C GLY A 268 -21.33 10.29 -15.51
N THR A 269 -20.69 9.68 -16.50
CA THR A 269 -21.20 9.60 -17.87
C THR A 269 -22.04 8.35 -18.05
N ILE A 270 -23.15 8.47 -18.77
CA ILE A 270 -23.95 7.32 -19.22
C ILE A 270 -23.43 6.88 -20.58
N ASP A 271 -23.17 5.58 -20.74
CA ASP A 271 -22.94 4.97 -22.05
C ASP A 271 -24.30 4.50 -22.59
N ASP A 272 -24.88 5.26 -23.52
CA ASP A 272 -26.21 4.98 -24.08
C ASP A 272 -26.31 3.60 -24.76
N GLU A 273 -25.18 3.01 -25.20
CA GLU A 273 -25.16 1.70 -25.86
C GLU A 273 -25.11 0.53 -24.87
N LYS A 274 -24.51 0.74 -23.68
CA LYS A 274 -24.27 -0.35 -22.70
C LYS A 274 -25.08 -0.21 -21.42
N ARG A 275 -25.36 1.01 -20.97
CA ARG A 275 -25.97 1.35 -19.67
C ARG A 275 -25.32 0.64 -18.48
N ARG A 276 -24.01 0.40 -18.54
CA ARG A 276 -23.20 -0.27 -17.51
C ARG A 276 -22.41 0.73 -16.67
N ASP A 277 -23.05 1.82 -16.35
CA ASP A 277 -22.51 2.93 -15.57
C ASP A 277 -23.00 2.90 -14.11
N GLY A 278 -23.83 1.92 -13.74
CA GLY A 278 -24.36 1.76 -12.39
C GLY A 278 -23.64 0.76 -11.50
N MET A 279 -24.08 0.71 -10.26
CA MET A 279 -23.66 -0.26 -9.26
C MET A 279 -24.88 -0.74 -8.46
N VAL A 280 -24.89 -2.03 -8.12
CA VAL A 280 -25.92 -2.62 -7.26
C VAL A 280 -25.24 -3.46 -6.20
N SER A 281 -25.55 -3.22 -4.93
CA SER A 281 -25.05 -3.99 -3.80
C SER A 281 -26.18 -4.44 -2.88
N VAL A 282 -26.07 -5.65 -2.36
CA VAL A 282 -26.96 -6.21 -1.35
C VAL A 282 -26.18 -6.30 -0.04
N ASN A 283 -26.72 -5.67 1.00
CA ASN A 283 -26.00 -5.39 2.22
C ASN A 283 -26.79 -5.84 3.44
N TRP A 284 -26.11 -6.36 4.45
CA TRP A 284 -26.70 -6.83 5.71
C TRP A 284 -25.98 -6.20 6.89
N MET A 285 -26.76 -5.83 7.92
CA MET A 285 -26.24 -5.61 9.25
C MET A 285 -26.23 -6.95 10.00
N LEU A 286 -25.06 -7.31 10.55
CA LEU A 286 -24.85 -8.53 11.30
C LEU A 286 -24.76 -8.22 12.79
N ASP A 287 -25.14 -9.19 13.62
CA ASP A 287 -24.97 -9.07 15.06
C ASP A 287 -23.48 -9.11 15.43
N PRO A 288 -23.05 -8.42 16.51
CA PRO A 288 -21.67 -8.49 16.96
C PRO A 288 -21.31 -9.94 17.31
N PRO A 289 -20.14 -10.45 16.92
CA PRO A 289 -19.74 -11.81 17.29
C PRO A 289 -19.61 -11.94 18.81
N GLU A 290 -20.16 -13.02 19.38
CA GLU A 290 -20.17 -13.25 20.83
C GLU A 290 -18.79 -13.59 21.37
N ASN A 291 -17.95 -14.23 20.55
CA ASN A 291 -16.63 -14.73 20.94
C ASN A 291 -15.66 -14.80 19.75
N ARG A 292 -14.42 -15.19 20.04
CA ARG A 292 -13.34 -15.29 19.04
C ARG A 292 -13.62 -16.35 17.98
N ASP A 293 -14.24 -17.48 18.34
CA ASP A 293 -14.60 -18.54 17.39
C ASP A 293 -15.57 -18.01 16.33
N GLU A 294 -16.60 -17.28 16.75
CA GLU A 294 -17.58 -16.68 15.85
C GLU A 294 -16.95 -15.61 14.95
N MET A 295 -16.07 -14.77 15.50
CA MET A 295 -15.35 -13.78 14.69
C MET A 295 -14.45 -14.44 13.63
N LEU A 296 -13.71 -15.51 13.97
CA LEU A 296 -12.93 -16.26 12.98
C LEU A 296 -13.83 -16.98 11.98
N SER A 297 -14.99 -17.49 12.41
CA SER A 297 -16.00 -18.08 11.54
C SER A 297 -16.49 -17.11 10.49
N HIS A 298 -16.83 -15.86 10.87
CA HIS A 298 -17.24 -14.82 9.92
C HIS A 298 -16.13 -14.49 8.92
N GLY A 299 -14.88 -14.38 9.39
CA GLY A 299 -13.72 -14.15 8.51
C GLY A 299 -13.52 -15.28 7.49
N MET A 300 -13.59 -16.54 7.93
CA MET A 300 -13.46 -17.70 7.06
C MET A 300 -14.65 -17.84 6.09
N LEU A 301 -15.87 -17.57 6.55
CA LEU A 301 -17.06 -17.57 5.70
C LEU A 301 -16.96 -16.49 4.62
N SER A 302 -16.51 -15.29 4.98
CA SER A 302 -16.26 -14.21 4.02
C SER A 302 -15.27 -14.65 2.93
N TYR A 303 -14.20 -15.35 3.32
CA TYR A 303 -13.22 -15.90 2.38
C TYR A 303 -13.83 -16.99 1.47
N LEU A 304 -14.59 -17.91 2.05
CA LEU A 304 -15.28 -18.99 1.33
C LEU A 304 -16.31 -18.49 0.33
N LEU A 305 -17.03 -17.40 0.63
CA LEU A 305 -18.03 -16.83 -0.28
C LEU A 305 -17.39 -16.02 -1.41
N ALA A 306 -16.44 -15.13 -1.10
CA ALA A 306 -15.96 -14.15 -2.07
C ALA A 306 -14.44 -13.81 -2.01
N GLY A 307 -13.68 -14.39 -1.08
CA GLY A 307 -12.29 -14.00 -0.81
C GLY A 307 -11.30 -14.31 -1.93
N ASN A 308 -11.65 -15.19 -2.87
CA ASN A 308 -10.80 -15.53 -4.01
C ASN A 308 -11.64 -15.71 -5.30
N PRO A 309 -11.06 -15.64 -6.50
CA PRO A 309 -11.80 -15.75 -7.76
C PRO A 309 -12.55 -17.08 -7.97
N ALA A 310 -12.14 -18.16 -7.30
CA ALA A 310 -12.80 -19.46 -7.36
C ALA A 310 -13.89 -19.65 -6.30
N ALA A 311 -14.07 -18.68 -5.39
CA ALA A 311 -15.11 -18.71 -4.38
C ALA A 311 -16.51 -18.67 -5.06
N PRO A 312 -17.44 -19.57 -4.68
CA PRO A 312 -18.66 -19.83 -5.45
C PRO A 312 -19.54 -18.60 -5.68
N LEU A 313 -19.75 -17.76 -4.67
CA LEU A 313 -20.60 -16.56 -4.83
C LEU A 313 -19.91 -15.53 -5.73
N ARG A 314 -18.62 -15.28 -5.53
CA ARG A 314 -17.84 -14.38 -6.40
C ARG A 314 -17.81 -14.87 -7.85
N LYS A 315 -17.59 -16.17 -8.06
CA LYS A 315 -17.61 -16.79 -9.39
C LYS A 315 -18.97 -16.57 -10.06
N LYS A 316 -20.07 -16.90 -9.36
CA LYS A 316 -21.44 -16.73 -9.86
C LYS A 316 -21.75 -15.27 -10.22
N LEU A 317 -21.33 -14.31 -9.40
CA LEU A 317 -21.46 -12.88 -9.70
C LEU A 317 -20.66 -12.47 -10.94
N THR A 318 -19.40 -12.85 -11.01
CA THR A 318 -18.47 -12.47 -12.10
C THR A 318 -18.87 -13.09 -13.44
N GLU A 319 -19.33 -14.34 -13.44
CA GLU A 319 -19.71 -15.08 -14.65
C GLU A 319 -21.14 -14.77 -15.13
N SER A 320 -21.95 -14.06 -14.33
CA SER A 320 -23.35 -13.74 -14.69
C SER A 320 -23.49 -12.83 -15.92
N GLY A 321 -22.46 -12.05 -16.22
CA GLY A 321 -22.50 -11.02 -17.25
C GLY A 321 -23.37 -9.80 -16.89
N LEU A 322 -23.94 -9.71 -15.68
CA LEU A 322 -24.77 -8.58 -15.23
C LEU A 322 -23.96 -7.36 -14.80
N GLY A 323 -22.64 -7.49 -14.66
CA GLY A 323 -21.74 -6.40 -14.30
C GLY A 323 -20.31 -6.64 -14.79
N GLU A 324 -19.45 -5.65 -14.62
CA GLU A 324 -18.04 -5.68 -15.05
C GLU A 324 -17.08 -6.04 -13.91
N GLY A 325 -17.49 -5.83 -12.66
CA GLY A 325 -16.70 -6.20 -11.49
C GLY A 325 -17.55 -6.35 -10.24
N MET A 326 -16.98 -6.97 -9.21
CA MET A 326 -17.64 -7.11 -7.91
C MET A 326 -17.53 -5.82 -7.09
N ILE A 327 -18.58 -5.49 -6.34
CA ILE A 327 -18.56 -4.51 -5.25
C ILE A 327 -19.15 -5.15 -4.00
N GLY A 328 -18.65 -4.79 -2.81
CA GLY A 328 -18.93 -5.55 -1.60
C GLY A 328 -18.15 -6.86 -1.59
N GLY A 329 -17.21 -7.00 -0.65
CA GLY A 329 -16.20 -8.07 -0.63
C GLY A 329 -16.42 -9.13 0.44
N GLY A 330 -17.62 -9.21 1.02
CA GLY A 330 -17.92 -10.10 2.14
C GLY A 330 -18.22 -9.35 3.44
N ILE A 331 -17.67 -9.84 4.57
CA ILE A 331 -18.00 -9.35 5.92
C ILE A 331 -16.93 -8.38 6.42
N ALA A 332 -17.33 -7.13 6.62
CA ALA A 332 -16.51 -6.07 7.21
C ALA A 332 -16.76 -5.96 8.72
N SER A 333 -15.73 -6.22 9.53
CA SER A 333 -15.80 -6.35 11.00
C SER A 333 -15.25 -5.15 11.78
N HIS A 334 -15.07 -4.00 11.14
CA HIS A 334 -14.48 -2.80 11.76
C HIS A 334 -15.48 -1.92 12.53
N LEU A 335 -16.78 -2.24 12.43
CA LEU A 335 -17.90 -1.61 13.15
C LEU A 335 -18.34 -2.49 14.33
N ARG A 336 -19.03 -1.91 15.31
CA ARG A 336 -19.62 -2.65 16.45
C ARG A 336 -20.56 -3.78 15.97
N GLN A 337 -21.36 -3.50 14.94
CA GLN A 337 -22.18 -4.49 14.22
C GLN A 337 -21.59 -4.63 12.81
N PRO A 338 -21.06 -5.82 12.44
CA PRO A 338 -20.43 -6.01 11.15
C PRO A 338 -21.38 -5.80 9.97
N MET A 339 -20.83 -5.43 8.82
CA MET A 339 -21.58 -5.27 7.57
C MET A 339 -21.18 -6.37 6.59
N GLY A 340 -22.15 -7.15 6.10
CA GLY A 340 -21.96 -8.06 4.97
C GLY A 340 -22.40 -7.40 3.67
N SER A 341 -21.59 -7.44 2.61
CA SER A 341 -21.91 -6.78 1.33
C SER A 341 -21.46 -7.60 0.13
N PHE A 342 -22.35 -7.76 -0.86
CA PHE A 342 -22.09 -8.43 -2.13
C PHE A 342 -22.86 -7.75 -3.27
N GLY A 343 -22.25 -7.62 -4.43
CA GLY A 343 -22.86 -6.89 -5.55
C GLY A 343 -21.97 -6.79 -6.77
N LEU A 344 -22.43 -6.00 -7.74
CA LEU A 344 -21.75 -5.75 -9.01
C LEU A 344 -21.64 -4.25 -9.29
N LYS A 345 -20.51 -3.85 -9.88
CA LYS A 345 -20.28 -2.54 -10.50
C LYS A 345 -20.10 -2.68 -12.00
N GLY A 346 -20.36 -1.60 -12.72
CA GLY A 346 -20.47 -1.65 -14.17
C GLY A 346 -21.73 -2.42 -14.60
N ALA A 347 -22.83 -2.21 -13.88
CA ALA A 347 -24.10 -2.92 -14.06
C ALA A 347 -25.18 -1.94 -14.53
N ASP A 348 -26.23 -2.47 -15.19
CA ASP A 348 -27.44 -1.66 -15.46
C ASP A 348 -28.26 -1.55 -14.17
N PRO A 349 -28.53 -0.33 -13.66
CA PRO A 349 -29.39 -0.14 -12.50
C PRO A 349 -30.78 -0.81 -12.63
N ALA A 350 -31.31 -0.93 -13.84
CA ALA A 350 -32.58 -1.61 -14.09
C ALA A 350 -32.53 -3.11 -13.77
N ASP A 351 -31.32 -3.70 -13.76
CA ASP A 351 -31.08 -5.09 -13.40
C ASP A 351 -30.89 -5.30 -11.89
N ALA A 352 -31.13 -4.28 -11.05
CA ALA A 352 -30.96 -4.38 -9.60
C ALA A 352 -31.69 -5.58 -8.97
N GLY A 353 -32.93 -5.84 -9.39
CA GLY A 353 -33.67 -7.02 -8.93
C GLY A 353 -33.06 -8.35 -9.39
N LYS A 354 -32.45 -8.40 -10.58
CA LYS A 354 -31.74 -9.59 -11.06
C LYS A 354 -30.46 -9.83 -10.26
N ILE A 355 -29.74 -8.77 -9.94
CA ILE A 355 -28.50 -8.84 -9.15
C ILE A 355 -28.82 -9.22 -7.69
N GLU A 356 -29.88 -8.66 -7.11
CA GLU A 356 -30.35 -9.07 -5.77
C GLU A 356 -30.68 -10.56 -5.75
N ASN A 357 -31.49 -11.04 -6.69
CA ASN A 357 -31.82 -12.46 -6.79
C ASN A 357 -30.57 -13.31 -7.02
N LEU A 358 -29.63 -12.88 -7.86
CA LEU A 358 -28.39 -13.60 -8.10
C LEU A 358 -27.57 -13.80 -6.82
N VAL A 359 -27.49 -12.77 -5.96
CA VAL A 359 -26.84 -12.87 -4.65
C VAL A 359 -27.61 -13.81 -3.73
N LEU A 360 -28.92 -13.62 -3.58
CA LEU A 360 -29.75 -14.41 -2.67
C LEU A 360 -29.83 -15.89 -3.07
N ASP A 361 -30.04 -16.17 -4.36
CA ASP A 361 -30.07 -17.52 -4.92
C ASP A 361 -28.68 -18.16 -4.84
N GLY A 362 -27.60 -17.38 -5.02
CA GLY A 362 -26.24 -17.83 -4.78
C GLY A 362 -26.02 -18.27 -3.34
N LEU A 363 -26.42 -17.46 -2.37
CA LEU A 363 -26.33 -17.80 -0.95
C LEU A 363 -27.22 -18.99 -0.58
N ALA A 364 -28.44 -19.07 -1.12
CA ALA A 364 -29.37 -20.17 -0.87
C ALA A 364 -28.84 -21.50 -1.42
N GLU A 365 -28.35 -21.51 -2.66
CA GLU A 365 -27.73 -22.68 -3.28
C GLU A 365 -26.53 -23.17 -2.46
N ILE A 366 -25.64 -22.28 -2.04
CA ILE A 366 -24.48 -22.64 -1.21
C ILE A 366 -24.93 -23.16 0.16
N ALA A 367 -25.97 -22.59 0.76
CA ALA A 367 -26.51 -23.05 2.05
C ALA A 367 -27.27 -24.39 1.97
N GLU A 368 -27.60 -24.87 0.77
CA GLU A 368 -28.21 -26.18 0.54
C GLU A 368 -27.19 -27.24 0.12
N THR A 369 -26.28 -26.87 -0.77
CA THR A 369 -25.28 -27.78 -1.37
C THR A 369 -23.99 -27.89 -0.56
N GLY A 370 -23.69 -26.85 0.23
CA GLY A 370 -22.48 -26.73 1.01
C GLY A 370 -21.23 -26.42 0.19
N PHE A 371 -20.09 -26.42 0.87
CA PHE A 371 -18.78 -26.30 0.23
C PHE A 371 -18.16 -27.68 0.02
N SER A 372 -17.35 -27.83 -1.04
CA SER A 372 -16.58 -29.06 -1.22
C SER A 372 -15.54 -29.21 -0.10
N ALA A 373 -15.16 -30.45 0.21
CA ALA A 373 -14.15 -30.74 1.23
C ALA A 373 -12.82 -30.02 0.90
N GLU A 374 -12.46 -29.97 -0.38
CA GLU A 374 -11.27 -29.30 -0.88
C GLU A 374 -11.33 -27.77 -0.70
N GLN A 375 -12.50 -27.16 -0.92
CA GLN A 375 -12.71 -25.72 -0.68
C GLN A 375 -12.55 -25.37 0.80
N ILE A 376 -13.10 -26.20 1.68
CA ILE A 376 -12.98 -26.04 3.14
C ILE A 376 -11.52 -26.20 3.57
N GLU A 377 -10.83 -27.25 3.11
CA GLU A 377 -9.42 -27.50 3.46
C GLU A 377 -8.52 -26.35 2.98
N ALA A 378 -8.72 -25.85 1.76
CA ALA A 378 -7.96 -24.72 1.22
C ALA A 378 -8.23 -23.42 1.98
N ALA A 379 -9.48 -23.15 2.36
CA ALA A 379 -9.84 -21.97 3.17
C ALA A 379 -9.22 -22.04 4.56
N ILE A 380 -9.31 -23.20 5.23
CA ILE A 380 -8.67 -23.43 6.52
C ILE A 380 -7.16 -23.20 6.44
N ASN A 381 -6.48 -23.82 5.47
CA ASN A 381 -5.03 -23.69 5.32
C ASN A 381 -4.62 -22.24 5.05
N THR A 382 -5.29 -21.56 4.11
CA THR A 382 -5.00 -20.15 3.80
C THR A 382 -5.23 -19.24 5.00
N PHE A 383 -6.32 -19.45 5.72
CA PHE A 383 -6.68 -18.63 6.88
C PHE A 383 -5.73 -18.86 8.07
N GLU A 384 -5.39 -20.12 8.35
CA GLU A 384 -4.35 -20.48 9.33
C GLU A 384 -3.00 -19.86 8.97
N PHE A 385 -2.61 -19.96 7.69
CA PHE A 385 -1.34 -19.41 7.22
C PHE A 385 -1.30 -17.90 7.41
N ASN A 386 -2.36 -17.17 7.03
CA ASN A 386 -2.45 -15.72 7.22
C ASN A 386 -2.40 -15.32 8.70
N LEU A 387 -3.06 -16.08 9.59
CA LEU A 387 -3.06 -15.83 11.03
C LEU A 387 -1.68 -16.04 11.68
N ARG A 388 -0.91 -17.02 11.19
CA ARG A 388 0.45 -17.32 11.69
C ARG A 388 1.51 -16.41 11.09
N GLU A 389 1.46 -16.22 9.77
CA GLU A 389 2.46 -15.45 9.04
C GLU A 389 2.43 -13.97 9.45
N GLN A 390 1.22 -13.39 9.55
CA GLN A 390 1.02 -11.98 9.90
C GLN A 390 1.92 -11.02 9.11
N ASN A 391 2.22 -11.37 7.85
CA ASN A 391 3.02 -10.54 6.97
C ASN A 391 2.15 -9.40 6.44
N THR A 392 2.27 -8.24 7.08
CA THR A 392 1.51 -7.03 6.77
C THR A 392 2.25 -6.12 5.78
N GLY A 393 3.30 -6.63 5.10
CA GLY A 393 4.03 -5.93 4.04
C GLY A 393 4.77 -4.67 4.53
N ALA A 394 4.35 -3.49 4.09
CA ALA A 394 4.93 -2.23 4.58
C ALA A 394 4.29 -1.73 5.89
N TYR A 395 3.18 -2.34 6.31
CA TYR A 395 2.43 -1.92 7.48
C TYR A 395 3.04 -2.57 8.74
N PRO A 396 3.39 -1.81 9.80
CA PRO A 396 3.92 -2.37 11.05
C PRO A 396 3.00 -3.41 11.71
N ARG A 397 3.55 -4.56 12.13
CA ARG A 397 2.79 -5.62 12.83
C ARG A 397 2.09 -5.12 14.09
N GLY A 398 2.76 -4.28 14.88
CA GLY A 398 2.19 -3.71 16.11
C GLY A 398 0.89 -2.94 15.88
N MET A 399 0.69 -2.35 14.70
CA MET A 399 -0.58 -1.71 14.35
C MET A 399 -1.70 -2.73 14.07
N SER A 400 -1.37 -3.87 13.44
CA SER A 400 -2.35 -4.96 13.29
C SER A 400 -2.85 -5.44 14.66
N TYR A 401 -1.94 -5.61 15.63
CA TYR A 401 -2.32 -5.94 17.02
C TYR A 401 -3.17 -4.86 17.66
N MET A 402 -2.80 -3.60 17.48
CA MET A 402 -3.59 -2.47 17.98
C MET A 402 -5.03 -2.50 17.44
N PHE A 403 -5.22 -2.55 16.12
CA PHE A 403 -6.57 -2.51 15.54
C PHE A 403 -7.40 -3.76 15.85
N ASN A 404 -6.77 -4.94 15.93
CA ASN A 404 -7.46 -6.16 16.38
C ASN A 404 -7.94 -6.02 17.82
N ALA A 405 -7.11 -5.52 18.74
CA ALA A 405 -7.49 -5.29 20.13
C ALA A 405 -8.62 -4.25 20.24
N LEU A 406 -8.50 -3.13 19.51
CA LEU A 406 -9.49 -2.04 19.52
C LEU A 406 -10.89 -2.48 19.09
N GLY A 407 -11.00 -3.47 18.17
CA GLY A 407 -12.28 -3.93 17.62
C GLY A 407 -13.29 -4.38 18.67
N THR A 408 -12.84 -5.02 19.76
CA THR A 408 -13.72 -5.37 20.89
C THR A 408 -13.58 -4.41 22.06
N TRP A 409 -12.37 -3.89 22.30
CA TRP A 409 -12.04 -3.08 23.45
C TRP A 409 -12.80 -1.75 23.53
N LEU A 410 -13.05 -1.11 22.38
CA LEU A 410 -13.80 0.14 22.31
C LEU A 410 -15.29 -0.04 22.66
N HIS A 411 -15.79 -1.27 22.57
CA HIS A 411 -17.19 -1.62 22.82
C HIS A 411 -17.37 -2.48 24.08
N GLY A 412 -16.40 -2.42 25.01
CA GLY A 412 -16.47 -3.08 26.32
C GLY A 412 -16.03 -4.55 26.36
N GLY A 413 -15.52 -5.08 25.24
CA GLY A 413 -14.96 -6.43 25.17
C GLY A 413 -13.50 -6.54 25.65
N ASP A 414 -12.97 -7.77 25.68
CA ASP A 414 -11.60 -8.06 26.09
C ASP A 414 -10.57 -7.70 24.98
N PRO A 415 -9.63 -6.76 25.21
CA PRO A 415 -8.61 -6.39 24.22
C PRO A 415 -7.66 -7.53 23.83
N LEU A 416 -7.49 -8.55 24.67
CA LEU A 416 -6.55 -9.65 24.40
C LEU A 416 -7.19 -10.80 23.62
N ALA A 417 -8.52 -10.94 23.66
CA ALA A 417 -9.22 -12.04 23.00
C ALA A 417 -9.01 -12.06 21.47
N PRO A 418 -9.03 -10.91 20.75
CA PRO A 418 -8.75 -10.87 19.31
C PRO A 418 -7.30 -11.20 18.93
N LEU A 419 -6.36 -11.22 19.88
CA LEU A 419 -4.94 -11.51 19.62
C LEU A 419 -4.63 -13.01 19.68
N ARG A 420 -5.57 -13.82 20.16
CA ARG A 420 -5.46 -15.29 20.22
C ARG A 420 -6.21 -15.90 19.06
N PHE A 421 -5.69 -16.98 18.48
CA PHE A 421 -6.40 -17.65 17.39
C PHE A 421 -6.28 -19.17 17.39
N GLU A 422 -5.26 -19.78 17.98
CA GLU A 422 -5.03 -21.24 17.85
C GLU A 422 -6.21 -22.07 18.38
N THR A 423 -6.71 -21.80 19.59
CA THR A 423 -7.86 -22.53 20.16
C THR A 423 -9.15 -22.33 19.35
N ALA A 424 -9.44 -21.08 18.99
CA ALA A 424 -10.63 -20.73 18.23
C ALA A 424 -10.60 -21.31 16.81
N LEU A 425 -9.42 -21.32 16.19
CA LEU A 425 -9.18 -21.91 14.88
C LEU A 425 -9.33 -23.43 14.93
N ALA A 426 -8.81 -24.10 15.96
CA ALA A 426 -9.01 -25.55 16.15
C ALA A 426 -10.49 -25.90 16.29
N ALA A 427 -11.23 -25.17 17.13
CA ALA A 427 -12.68 -25.36 17.28
C ALA A 427 -13.44 -25.08 15.97
N LEU A 428 -13.00 -24.11 15.18
CA LEU A 428 -13.59 -23.82 13.86
C LEU A 428 -13.30 -24.95 12.85
N LYS A 429 -12.08 -25.49 12.83
CA LYS A 429 -11.69 -26.63 11.98
C LYS A 429 -12.59 -27.85 12.23
N ASP A 430 -12.88 -28.16 13.49
CA ASP A 430 -13.76 -29.27 13.87
C ASP A 430 -15.19 -29.07 13.33
N LYS A 431 -15.69 -27.83 13.37
CA LYS A 431 -17.04 -27.46 12.91
C LYS A 431 -17.16 -27.33 11.39
N ALA A 432 -16.08 -26.96 10.70
CA ALA A 432 -16.08 -26.64 9.28
C ALA A 432 -16.64 -27.76 8.39
N GLY A 433 -16.35 -29.03 8.72
CA GLY A 433 -16.88 -30.20 8.02
C GLY A 433 -18.27 -30.67 8.46
N GLN A 434 -18.92 -29.98 9.41
CA GLN A 434 -20.19 -30.40 10.04
C GLN A 434 -21.39 -29.53 9.62
N GLY A 435 -21.30 -28.90 8.45
CA GLY A 435 -22.35 -28.01 7.94
C GLY A 435 -22.43 -26.67 8.67
N HIS A 436 -21.33 -26.19 9.25
CA HIS A 436 -21.30 -24.96 10.06
C HIS A 436 -21.51 -23.71 9.21
N PHE A 437 -20.84 -23.60 8.06
CA PHE A 437 -20.90 -22.42 7.21
C PHE A 437 -22.26 -22.26 6.53
N GLU A 438 -22.92 -23.36 6.21
CA GLU A 438 -24.27 -23.41 5.65
C GLU A 438 -25.30 -22.86 6.64
N LYS A 439 -25.15 -23.20 7.93
CA LYS A 439 -25.97 -22.63 9.02
C LYS A 439 -25.70 -21.13 9.19
N GLU A 440 -24.44 -20.72 9.14
CA GLU A 440 -24.07 -19.30 9.23
C GLU A 440 -24.58 -18.50 8.03
N ILE A 441 -24.58 -19.05 6.80
CA ILE A 441 -25.17 -18.37 5.64
C ILE A 441 -26.66 -18.12 5.86
N ARG A 442 -27.39 -19.12 6.38
CA ARG A 442 -28.81 -18.97 6.72
C ARG A 442 -29.01 -17.90 7.78
N ARG A 443 -28.31 -18.01 8.91
CA ARG A 443 -28.45 -17.11 10.06
C ARG A 443 -28.07 -15.65 9.74
N LEU A 444 -26.92 -15.45 9.09
CA LEU A 444 -26.35 -14.12 8.86
C LEU A 444 -27.00 -13.40 7.68
N PHE A 445 -27.44 -14.13 6.65
CA PHE A 445 -27.92 -13.54 5.40
C PHE A 445 -29.36 -13.91 5.04
N LEU A 446 -29.70 -15.18 4.89
CA LEU A 446 -30.99 -15.59 4.31
C LEU A 446 -32.18 -15.34 5.27
N ASP A 447 -31.99 -15.66 6.54
CA ASP A 447 -32.98 -15.45 7.61
C ASP A 447 -32.88 -14.06 8.24
N ASN A 448 -31.95 -13.23 7.75
CA ASN A 448 -31.72 -11.88 8.24
C ASN A 448 -32.52 -10.85 7.43
N PRO A 449 -33.64 -10.31 7.97
CA PRO A 449 -34.45 -9.32 7.27
C PRO A 449 -33.84 -7.90 7.29
N HIS A 450 -32.79 -7.66 8.08
CA HIS A 450 -32.12 -6.36 8.13
C HIS A 450 -31.12 -6.26 6.96
N ARG A 451 -31.71 -6.16 5.77
CA ARG A 451 -31.03 -6.14 4.47
C ARG A 451 -31.38 -4.88 3.69
N VAL A 452 -30.40 -4.31 3.01
CA VAL A 452 -30.57 -3.19 2.08
C VAL A 452 -30.04 -3.58 0.70
N THR A 453 -30.87 -3.48 -0.32
CA THR A 453 -30.40 -3.41 -1.72
C THR A 453 -30.18 -1.95 -2.09
N ALA A 454 -28.92 -1.58 -2.34
CA ALA A 454 -28.51 -0.24 -2.72
C ALA A 454 -28.19 -0.19 -4.22
N THR A 455 -28.82 0.75 -4.93
CA THR A 455 -28.61 1.00 -6.36
C THR A 455 -27.99 2.38 -6.54
N LEU A 456 -26.90 2.47 -7.30
CA LEU A 456 -26.23 3.73 -7.63
C LEU A 456 -26.20 3.89 -9.14
N GLU A 457 -26.66 5.03 -9.64
CA GLU A 457 -26.75 5.33 -11.08
C GLU A 457 -25.87 6.52 -11.44
N ALA A 458 -25.30 6.54 -12.65
CA ALA A 458 -24.60 7.73 -13.11
C ALA A 458 -25.62 8.81 -13.50
N ASP A 459 -25.34 10.05 -13.10
CA ASP A 459 -26.09 11.23 -13.49
C ASP A 459 -25.13 12.25 -14.14
N PRO A 460 -25.18 12.41 -15.48
CA PRO A 460 -24.33 13.35 -16.21
C PRO A 460 -24.53 14.81 -15.82
N GLU A 461 -25.69 15.15 -15.26
CA GLU A 461 -26.03 16.52 -14.86
C GLU A 461 -25.77 16.78 -13.37
N GLN A 462 -25.53 15.74 -12.56
CA GLN A 462 -25.36 15.88 -11.10
C GLN A 462 -24.24 16.85 -10.75
N GLY A 463 -23.06 16.72 -11.37
CA GLY A 463 -21.93 17.61 -11.09
C GLY A 463 -22.26 19.08 -11.38
N ALA A 464 -22.92 19.36 -12.51
CA ALA A 464 -23.35 20.71 -12.87
C ALA A 464 -24.44 21.25 -11.93
N ARG A 465 -25.40 20.41 -11.55
CA ARG A 465 -26.49 20.74 -10.63
C ARG A 465 -25.99 21.03 -9.22
N GLU A 466 -25.07 20.23 -8.71
CA GLU A 466 -24.44 20.43 -7.39
C GLU A 466 -23.58 21.70 -7.38
N ALA A 467 -22.77 21.93 -8.42
CA ALA A 467 -22.00 23.17 -8.56
C ALA A 467 -22.89 24.41 -8.62
N LYS A 468 -24.01 24.33 -9.35
CA LYS A 468 -25.00 25.41 -9.41
C LYS A 468 -25.67 25.65 -8.05
N ALA A 469 -26.08 24.60 -7.34
CA ALA A 469 -26.68 24.72 -6.02
C ALA A 469 -25.72 25.35 -5.00
N GLU A 470 -24.43 24.96 -5.04
CA GLU A 470 -23.37 25.56 -4.23
C GLU A 470 -23.21 27.06 -4.56
N ALA A 471 -23.11 27.40 -5.86
CA ALA A 471 -22.99 28.78 -6.32
C ALA A 471 -24.20 29.66 -5.97
N ASP A 472 -25.42 29.15 -6.13
CA ASP A 472 -26.65 29.86 -5.79
C ASP A 472 -26.75 30.10 -4.27
N LYS A 473 -26.35 29.11 -3.44
CA LYS A 473 -26.26 29.25 -1.97
C LYS A 473 -25.25 30.33 -1.59
N LEU A 474 -24.06 30.32 -2.17
CA LEU A 474 -23.01 31.31 -1.91
C LEU A 474 -23.39 32.72 -2.39
N ALA A 475 -24.09 32.83 -3.52
CA ALA A 475 -24.61 34.10 -4.02
C ALA A 475 -25.68 34.68 -3.08
N HIS A 476 -26.57 33.84 -2.54
CA HIS A 476 -27.57 34.25 -1.56
C HIS A 476 -26.91 34.74 -0.26
N VAL A 477 -25.97 33.96 0.30
CA VAL A 477 -25.19 34.36 1.49
C VAL A 477 -24.51 35.71 1.24
N ARG A 478 -23.81 35.87 0.11
CA ARG A 478 -23.15 37.15 -0.23
C ARG A 478 -24.12 38.32 -0.32
N ALA A 479 -25.35 38.10 -0.80
CA ALA A 479 -26.37 39.14 -0.89
C ALA A 479 -26.89 39.60 0.48
N GLU A 480 -26.92 38.70 1.47
CA GLU A 480 -27.31 39.00 2.85
C GLU A 480 -26.20 39.68 3.66
N LEU A 481 -24.93 39.45 3.30
CA LEU A 481 -23.80 40.12 3.93
C LEU A 481 -23.81 41.62 3.64
N SER A 482 -23.67 42.44 4.70
CA SER A 482 -23.43 43.87 4.55
C SER A 482 -22.05 44.13 3.90
N GLU A 483 -21.80 45.33 3.42
CA GLU A 483 -20.47 45.68 2.90
C GLU A 483 -19.38 45.51 3.98
N ALA A 484 -19.70 45.81 5.25
CA ALA A 484 -18.81 45.60 6.37
C ALA A 484 -18.49 44.11 6.59
N ASP A 485 -19.48 43.23 6.48
CA ASP A 485 -19.26 41.78 6.63
C ASP A 485 -18.44 41.22 5.46
N ARG A 486 -18.67 41.70 4.23
CA ARG A 486 -17.86 41.30 3.06
C ARG A 486 -16.42 41.74 3.20
N ARG A 487 -16.18 42.95 3.73
CA ARG A 487 -14.82 43.41 4.06
C ARG A 487 -14.18 42.51 5.11
N ALA A 488 -14.92 42.12 6.16
CA ALA A 488 -14.41 41.20 7.17
C ALA A 488 -14.03 39.82 6.59
N VAL A 489 -14.82 39.27 5.65
CA VAL A 489 -14.47 38.01 4.96
C VAL A 489 -13.23 38.17 4.08
N LEU A 490 -13.10 39.29 3.37
CA LEU A 490 -11.90 39.59 2.57
C LEU A 490 -10.66 39.70 3.46
N GLU A 491 -10.72 40.47 4.55
CA GLU A 491 -9.62 40.61 5.52
C GLU A 491 -9.24 39.25 6.13
N ARG A 492 -10.23 38.40 6.41
CA ARG A 492 -10.01 37.04 6.90
C ARG A 492 -9.34 36.13 5.86
N THR A 493 -9.76 36.24 4.60
CA THR A 493 -9.12 35.56 3.46
C THR A 493 -7.66 35.95 3.33
N GLU A 494 -7.37 37.26 3.35
CA GLU A 494 -6.01 37.78 3.27
C GLU A 494 -5.16 37.33 4.47
N ARG A 495 -5.74 37.32 5.68
CA ARG A 495 -5.08 36.81 6.88
C ARG A 495 -4.72 35.33 6.76
N LEU A 496 -5.66 34.48 6.31
CA LEU A 496 -5.41 33.04 6.15
C LEU A 496 -4.34 32.78 5.09
N LYS A 497 -4.38 33.49 3.94
CA LYS A 497 -3.34 33.40 2.90
C LYS A 497 -1.97 33.81 3.44
N ALA A 498 -1.88 34.94 4.14
CA ALA A 498 -0.64 35.38 4.77
C ALA A 498 -0.14 34.40 5.85
N LEU A 499 -1.04 33.77 6.60
CA LEU A 499 -0.69 32.73 7.57
C LEU A 499 -0.16 31.47 6.87
N GLN A 500 -0.72 31.07 5.73
CA GLN A 500 -0.24 29.92 4.96
C GLN A 500 1.13 30.16 4.32
N GLU A 501 1.39 31.39 3.87
CA GLU A 501 2.63 31.78 3.19
C GLU A 501 3.77 32.14 4.16
N SER A 502 3.46 32.47 5.42
CA SER A 502 4.49 32.83 6.38
C SER A 502 5.32 31.62 6.83
N VAL A 503 6.61 31.86 7.06
CA VAL A 503 7.54 30.84 7.56
C VAL A 503 7.45 30.77 9.09
N ASP A 504 7.43 29.57 9.65
CA ASP A 504 7.51 29.38 11.10
C ASP A 504 8.80 29.97 11.65
N LYS A 505 8.75 30.53 12.87
CA LYS A 505 9.94 31.13 13.48
C LYS A 505 10.99 30.04 13.74
N PRO A 506 12.29 30.32 13.51
CA PRO A 506 13.35 29.36 13.80
C PRO A 506 13.35 28.84 15.25
N GLU A 507 12.99 29.68 16.21
CA GLU A 507 12.87 29.33 17.63
C GLU A 507 11.73 28.34 17.93
N ASP A 508 10.64 28.37 17.16
CA ASP A 508 9.52 27.43 17.30
C ASP A 508 9.82 26.12 16.57
N LEU A 509 10.43 26.19 15.38
CA LEU A 509 10.93 25.01 14.67
C LEU A 509 11.96 24.22 15.49
N ALA A 510 12.83 24.91 16.23
CA ALA A 510 13.83 24.29 17.10
C ALA A 510 13.24 23.54 18.30
N LYS A 511 11.95 23.74 18.62
CA LYS A 511 11.26 22.97 19.68
C LYS A 511 10.89 21.57 19.23
N ILE A 512 10.71 21.35 17.92
CA ILE A 512 10.36 20.03 17.39
C ILE A 512 11.56 19.10 17.60
N PRO A 513 11.39 17.97 18.30
CA PRO A 513 12.49 17.06 18.50
C PRO A 513 12.90 16.45 17.17
N THR A 514 14.18 16.56 16.84
CA THR A 514 14.76 15.97 15.64
C THR A 514 15.84 14.97 16.02
N LEU A 515 16.06 13.99 15.15
CA LEU A 515 17.26 13.20 15.23
C LEU A 515 18.47 14.06 14.83
N THR A 516 19.62 13.66 15.35
CA THR A 516 20.94 14.13 14.96
C THR A 516 21.69 12.98 14.31
N LEU A 517 22.80 13.27 13.64
CA LEU A 517 23.66 12.23 13.06
C LEU A 517 24.20 11.25 14.13
N ALA A 518 24.30 11.67 15.39
CA ALA A 518 24.74 10.81 16.49
C ALA A 518 23.68 9.79 16.91
N ASP A 519 22.42 10.00 16.54
CA ASP A 519 21.32 9.09 16.84
C ASP A 519 21.13 8.01 15.77
N LEU A 520 21.89 8.08 14.67
CA LEU A 520 21.87 7.10 13.59
C LEU A 520 22.89 6.00 13.89
N ASP A 521 22.50 4.75 13.68
CA ASP A 521 23.43 3.62 13.76
C ASP A 521 24.56 3.86 12.75
N ARG A 522 25.81 3.82 13.18
CA ARG A 522 26.95 3.97 12.26
C ARG A 522 27.17 2.71 11.44
N ASP A 523 26.90 1.56 12.04
CA ASP A 523 27.12 0.27 11.41
C ASP A 523 25.87 -0.22 10.68
N ILE A 524 26.08 -0.91 9.56
CA ILE A 524 24.99 -1.58 8.85
C ILE A 524 24.42 -2.75 9.67
N ARG A 525 23.14 -3.05 9.43
CA ARG A 525 22.55 -4.31 9.89
C ARG A 525 22.91 -5.45 8.95
N THR A 526 23.30 -6.58 9.53
CA THR A 526 23.62 -7.83 8.81
C THR A 526 22.57 -8.89 9.11
N VAL A 527 22.30 -9.75 8.14
CA VAL A 527 21.41 -10.91 8.31
C VAL A 527 22.28 -12.15 8.47
N PRO A 528 22.09 -12.96 9.55
CA PRO A 528 22.78 -14.23 9.69
C PRO A 528 22.61 -15.08 8.44
N THR A 529 23.72 -15.46 7.82
CA THR A 529 23.73 -16.21 6.56
C THR A 529 24.79 -17.30 6.63
N GLU A 530 24.34 -18.55 6.63
CA GLU A 530 25.20 -19.72 6.47
C GLU A 530 25.21 -20.12 4.99
N GLU A 531 26.37 -20.03 4.34
CA GLU A 531 26.55 -20.55 2.99
C GLU A 531 27.08 -21.98 3.04
N SER A 532 26.39 -22.90 2.36
CA SER A 532 26.75 -24.31 2.29
C SER A 532 26.41 -24.92 0.92
N ARG A 533 26.58 -26.24 0.79
CA ARG A 533 26.06 -27.00 -0.35
C ARG A 533 25.09 -28.08 0.10
N VAL A 534 23.92 -28.14 -0.52
CA VAL A 534 22.88 -29.16 -0.31
C VAL A 534 22.55 -29.81 -1.65
N GLY A 535 22.67 -31.13 -1.75
CA GLY A 535 22.46 -31.84 -3.02
C GLY A 535 23.41 -31.38 -4.16
N GLY A 536 24.59 -30.86 -3.82
CA GLY A 536 25.55 -30.29 -4.77
C GLY A 536 25.28 -28.83 -5.16
N VAL A 537 24.16 -28.25 -4.73
CA VAL A 537 23.71 -26.89 -5.07
C VAL A 537 24.16 -25.89 -4.02
N ARG A 538 24.45 -24.65 -4.44
CA ARG A 538 24.75 -23.56 -3.50
C ARG A 538 23.51 -23.24 -2.66
N THR A 539 23.66 -23.24 -1.35
CA THR A 539 22.55 -23.02 -0.41
C THR A 539 22.90 -21.92 0.57
N LEU A 540 22.02 -20.93 0.68
CA LEU A 540 22.06 -19.86 1.67
C LEU A 540 20.96 -20.14 2.69
N TYR A 541 21.35 -20.23 3.96
CA TYR A 541 20.44 -20.47 5.07
C TYR A 541 20.46 -19.29 6.04
N HIS A 542 19.27 -18.84 6.44
CA HIS A 542 19.06 -17.74 7.37
C HIS A 542 18.28 -18.23 8.60
N ASP A 543 18.96 -18.35 9.73
CA ASP A 543 18.34 -18.65 11.03
C ASP A 543 17.67 -17.39 11.58
N LEU A 544 16.36 -17.28 11.32
CA LEU A 544 15.52 -16.16 11.73
C LEU A 544 14.22 -16.69 12.35
N PRO A 545 13.59 -15.94 13.28
CA PRO A 545 12.36 -16.37 13.95
C PRO A 545 11.17 -16.28 12.98
N THR A 546 10.84 -17.39 12.33
CA THR A 546 9.80 -17.44 11.28
C THR A 546 8.44 -17.92 11.78
N LEU A 547 8.28 -18.09 13.10
CA LEU A 547 7.06 -18.62 13.73
C LEU A 547 6.65 -19.96 13.12
N GLY A 548 7.63 -20.81 12.79
CA GLY A 548 7.40 -22.14 12.23
C GLY A 548 7.17 -22.19 10.73
N ILE A 549 7.31 -21.08 9.99
CA ILE A 549 7.16 -21.06 8.52
C ILE A 549 8.53 -21.22 7.85
N LEU A 550 8.62 -22.03 6.81
CA LEU A 550 9.80 -22.12 5.94
C LEU A 550 9.57 -21.28 4.69
N TYR A 551 10.44 -20.31 4.43
CA TYR A 551 10.45 -19.51 3.21
C TYR A 551 11.58 -19.98 2.30
N LEU A 552 11.22 -20.44 1.10
CA LEU A 552 12.15 -21.02 0.15
C LEU A 552 12.13 -20.22 -1.16
N ASP A 553 13.30 -19.79 -1.60
CA ASP A 553 13.52 -19.33 -2.97
C ASP A 553 14.48 -20.29 -3.70
N VAL A 554 14.07 -20.75 -4.87
CA VAL A 554 14.91 -21.53 -5.76
C VAL A 554 15.20 -20.68 -6.99
N GLY A 555 16.44 -20.20 -7.09
CA GLY A 555 16.91 -19.32 -8.15
C GLY A 555 17.66 -20.07 -9.24
N PHE A 556 17.41 -19.69 -10.49
CA PHE A 556 18.07 -20.21 -11.69
C PHE A 556 18.69 -19.06 -12.46
N ASP A 557 19.96 -19.21 -12.81
CA ASP A 557 20.73 -18.21 -13.56
C ASP A 557 20.20 -18.07 -14.99
N LEU A 558 19.77 -16.87 -15.38
CA LEU A 558 19.19 -16.62 -16.70
C LEU A 558 20.24 -16.64 -17.82
N HIS A 559 21.54 -16.53 -17.54
CA HIS A 559 22.58 -16.47 -18.58
C HIS A 559 22.65 -17.73 -19.45
N VAL A 560 22.00 -18.84 -19.08
CA VAL A 560 21.88 -20.02 -19.94
C VAL A 560 20.92 -19.84 -21.13
N LEU A 561 20.14 -18.77 -21.14
CA LEU A 561 19.13 -18.49 -22.16
C LEU A 561 19.65 -17.53 -23.22
N ASP A 562 19.43 -17.90 -24.47
CA ASP A 562 19.67 -17.00 -25.60
C ASP A 562 18.73 -15.79 -25.52
N LYS A 563 19.19 -14.63 -26.00
CA LYS A 563 18.48 -13.35 -25.89
C LYS A 563 17.04 -13.37 -26.38
N ASP A 564 16.78 -14.09 -27.47
CA ASP A 564 15.47 -14.22 -28.11
C ASP A 564 14.44 -14.92 -27.22
N LEU A 565 14.90 -15.64 -26.19
CA LEU A 565 14.06 -16.33 -25.23
C LEU A 565 13.61 -15.43 -24.07
N LEU A 566 14.32 -14.33 -23.78
CA LEU A 566 14.04 -13.48 -22.63
C LEU A 566 12.62 -12.89 -22.61
N PRO A 567 12.05 -12.39 -23.73
CA PRO A 567 10.68 -11.87 -23.75
C PRO A 567 9.62 -12.92 -23.36
N TYR A 568 9.90 -14.21 -23.50
CA TYR A 568 8.95 -15.26 -23.11
C TYR A 568 8.87 -15.47 -21.59
N LEU A 569 9.88 -15.06 -20.83
CA LEU A 569 10.03 -15.42 -19.41
C LEU A 569 8.83 -15.02 -18.52
N PRO A 570 8.20 -13.84 -18.65
CA PRO A 570 7.05 -13.50 -17.81
C PRO A 570 5.86 -14.47 -18.02
N LEU A 571 5.55 -14.80 -19.28
CA LEU A 571 4.49 -15.74 -19.63
C LEU A 571 4.88 -17.20 -19.35
N PHE A 572 6.13 -17.57 -19.59
CA PHE A 572 6.66 -18.89 -19.28
C PHE A 572 6.54 -19.17 -17.78
N GLY A 573 7.02 -18.27 -16.92
CA GLY A 573 6.90 -18.42 -15.47
C GLY A 573 5.44 -18.53 -15.03
N ARG A 574 4.55 -17.72 -15.59
CA ARG A 574 3.11 -17.81 -15.35
C ARG A 574 2.54 -19.17 -15.78
N ALA A 575 2.97 -19.69 -16.92
CA ALA A 575 2.50 -20.97 -17.45
C ALA A 575 2.83 -22.14 -16.52
N LEU A 576 4.01 -22.16 -15.89
CA LEU A 576 4.41 -23.22 -14.93
C LEU A 576 3.36 -23.44 -13.83
N LEU A 577 2.70 -22.37 -13.38
CA LEU A 577 1.71 -22.42 -12.31
C LEU A 577 0.26 -22.47 -12.81
N GLN A 578 0.02 -22.27 -14.11
CA GLN A 578 -1.35 -22.02 -14.64
C GLN A 578 -1.73 -22.88 -15.86
N THR A 579 -0.91 -23.84 -16.29
CA THR A 579 -1.26 -24.79 -17.37
C THR A 579 -1.56 -26.21 -16.91
N GLY A 580 -1.34 -26.50 -15.63
CA GLY A 580 -1.39 -27.86 -15.06
C GLY A 580 -0.11 -28.65 -15.33
N THR A 581 -0.12 -29.92 -14.95
CA THR A 581 1.01 -30.86 -15.13
C THR A 581 0.51 -32.14 -15.81
N GLY A 582 1.40 -33.11 -16.05
CA GLY A 582 0.99 -34.44 -16.49
C GLY A 582 0.13 -35.19 -15.47
N LYS A 583 0.17 -34.78 -14.20
CA LYS A 583 -0.59 -35.40 -13.09
C LYS A 583 -1.97 -34.79 -12.89
N GLU A 584 -2.14 -33.50 -13.17
CA GLU A 584 -3.35 -32.77 -12.80
C GLU A 584 -3.57 -31.55 -13.72
N ASP A 585 -4.82 -31.10 -13.87
CA ASP A 585 -5.13 -29.87 -14.61
C ASP A 585 -4.74 -28.59 -13.81
N PHE A 586 -4.86 -27.43 -14.44
CA PHE A 586 -4.43 -26.17 -13.81
C PHE A 586 -5.30 -25.78 -12.60
N VAL A 587 -6.57 -26.21 -12.57
CA VAL A 587 -7.49 -25.92 -11.45
C VAL A 587 -7.05 -26.75 -10.24
N SER A 588 -6.84 -28.04 -10.45
CA SER A 588 -6.37 -28.99 -9.44
C SER A 588 -5.00 -28.59 -8.89
N LEU A 589 -4.06 -28.19 -9.76
CA LEU A 589 -2.75 -27.66 -9.34
C LEU A 589 -2.90 -26.42 -8.46
N THR A 590 -3.76 -25.47 -8.86
CA THR A 590 -4.01 -24.24 -8.08
C THR A 590 -4.60 -24.58 -6.71
N GLN A 591 -5.53 -25.52 -6.65
CA GLN A 591 -6.12 -26.01 -5.39
C GLN A 591 -5.08 -26.70 -4.52
N ARG A 592 -4.21 -27.56 -5.09
CA ARG A 592 -3.13 -28.23 -4.37
C ARG A 592 -2.15 -27.22 -3.78
N ILE A 593 -1.77 -26.18 -4.53
CA ILE A 593 -0.94 -25.07 -4.03
C ILE A 593 -1.62 -24.41 -2.83
N GLY A 594 -2.88 -24.00 -2.95
CA GLY A 594 -3.61 -23.30 -1.87
C GLY A 594 -3.89 -24.18 -0.63
N ARG A 595 -3.94 -25.50 -0.79
CA ARG A 595 -4.24 -26.46 0.27
C ARG A 595 -3.03 -26.93 1.05
N THR A 596 -1.86 -26.97 0.41
CA THR A 596 -0.64 -27.55 0.99
C THR A 596 0.48 -26.52 1.18
N THR A 597 0.29 -25.27 0.78
CA THR A 597 1.32 -24.23 0.92
C THR A 597 0.69 -22.91 1.38
N GLY A 598 1.50 -21.94 1.79
CA GLY A 598 1.08 -20.55 1.95
C GLY A 598 1.12 -19.75 0.64
N GLY A 599 1.35 -20.41 -0.49
CA GLY A 599 1.48 -19.81 -1.81
C GLY A 599 2.82 -20.12 -2.47
N ILE A 600 2.78 -20.22 -3.80
CA ILE A 600 3.95 -20.35 -4.66
C ILE A 600 3.88 -19.25 -5.72
N ALA A 601 4.99 -18.54 -5.93
CA ALA A 601 5.09 -17.46 -6.87
C ALA A 601 6.37 -17.56 -7.69
N GLN A 602 6.32 -17.04 -8.91
CA GLN A 602 7.49 -16.91 -9.78
C GLN A 602 7.86 -15.44 -9.93
N HIS A 603 9.15 -15.15 -9.86
CA HIS A 603 9.64 -13.79 -10.07
C HIS A 603 11.01 -13.78 -10.77
N ARG A 604 11.44 -12.60 -11.19
CA ARG A 604 12.75 -12.40 -11.84
C ARG A 604 13.44 -11.25 -11.14
N ALA A 605 14.74 -11.37 -10.94
CA ALA A 605 15.56 -10.32 -10.35
C ALA A 605 16.67 -9.92 -11.32
N LEU A 606 16.86 -8.61 -11.49
CA LEU A 606 17.85 -8.01 -12.38
C LEU A 606 18.57 -6.88 -11.66
N ALA A 607 19.89 -6.88 -11.74
CA ALA A 607 20.71 -5.73 -11.34
C ALA A 607 22.05 -5.74 -12.08
N THR A 608 22.66 -4.58 -12.29
CA THR A 608 24.08 -4.52 -12.62
C THR A 608 24.90 -5.01 -11.43
N ARG A 609 25.88 -5.90 -11.69
CA ARG A 609 26.74 -6.44 -10.63
C ARG A 609 27.72 -5.38 -10.13
N GLN A 610 27.94 -5.35 -8.82
CA GLN A 610 28.88 -4.40 -8.20
C GLN A 610 30.36 -4.70 -8.48
N ASP A 611 30.67 -5.95 -8.84
CA ASP A 611 32.03 -6.41 -9.17
C ASP A 611 32.44 -6.12 -10.62
N GLY A 612 31.56 -5.48 -11.40
CA GLY A 612 31.82 -5.12 -12.80
C GLY A 612 31.74 -6.28 -13.79
N THR A 613 31.31 -7.47 -13.35
CA THR A 613 31.28 -8.69 -14.20
C THR A 613 30.00 -8.85 -15.04
N GLY A 614 29.22 -7.77 -15.21
CA GLY A 614 28.01 -7.75 -16.05
C GLY A 614 26.73 -7.61 -15.25
N THR A 615 25.72 -8.43 -15.57
CA THR A 615 24.38 -8.38 -14.96
C THR A 615 24.16 -9.57 -14.03
N ALA A 616 23.50 -9.36 -12.89
CA ALA A 616 22.89 -10.44 -12.12
C ALA A 616 21.47 -10.63 -12.65
N ALA A 617 21.19 -11.77 -13.27
CA ALA A 617 19.90 -12.06 -13.90
C ALA A 617 19.42 -13.45 -13.48
N TRP A 618 18.30 -13.49 -12.75
CA TRP A 618 17.83 -14.71 -12.10
C TRP A 618 16.32 -14.88 -12.27
N PHE A 619 15.90 -16.12 -12.50
CA PHE A 619 14.51 -16.56 -12.39
C PHE A 619 14.33 -17.29 -11.06
N PHE A 620 13.30 -16.95 -10.31
CA PHE A 620 13.02 -17.56 -9.01
C PHE A 620 11.65 -18.23 -9.00
N LEU A 621 11.61 -19.43 -8.42
CA LEU A 621 10.40 -20.02 -7.90
C LEU A 621 10.46 -19.95 -6.37
N SER A 622 9.52 -19.22 -5.79
CA SER A 622 9.45 -18.94 -4.35
C SER A 622 8.20 -19.55 -3.75
N GLY A 623 8.33 -20.08 -2.55
CA GLY A 623 7.24 -20.78 -1.87
C GLY A 623 7.42 -20.69 -0.37
N LYS A 624 6.30 -20.82 0.33
CA LYS A 624 6.26 -20.82 1.78
C LYS A 624 5.35 -21.91 2.30
N ALA A 625 5.77 -22.61 3.35
CA ALA A 625 5.01 -23.71 3.92
C ALA A 625 5.30 -23.89 5.41
N VAL A 626 4.34 -24.48 6.12
CA VAL A 626 4.56 -25.03 7.47
C VAL A 626 5.39 -26.32 7.38
N PRO A 627 6.04 -26.78 8.48
CA PRO A 627 7.05 -27.83 8.40
C PRO A 627 6.51 -29.16 7.89
N ASP A 628 5.28 -29.51 8.25
CA ASP A 628 4.64 -30.76 7.83
C ASP A 628 4.21 -30.77 6.36
N ARG A 629 4.21 -29.60 5.72
CA ARG A 629 3.87 -29.43 4.30
C ARG A 629 5.06 -29.03 3.43
N PHE A 630 6.25 -28.90 3.99
CA PHE A 630 7.43 -28.50 3.24
C PHE A 630 7.76 -29.49 2.11
N GLY A 631 7.71 -30.79 2.39
CA GLY A 631 7.84 -31.84 1.36
C GLY A 631 6.76 -31.79 0.27
N ASP A 632 5.50 -31.49 0.62
CA ASP A 632 4.42 -31.32 -0.37
C ASP A 632 4.72 -30.16 -1.32
N MET A 633 5.21 -29.04 -0.79
CA MET A 633 5.63 -27.87 -1.56
C MET A 633 6.79 -28.19 -2.51
N LEU A 634 7.81 -28.90 -2.03
CA LEU A 634 8.93 -29.34 -2.87
C LEU A 634 8.47 -30.29 -3.98
N GLY A 635 7.48 -31.13 -3.70
CA GLY A 635 6.82 -31.96 -4.71
C GLY A 635 6.15 -31.13 -5.79
N ILE A 636 5.45 -30.05 -5.42
CA ILE A 636 4.85 -29.11 -6.38
C ILE A 636 5.95 -28.41 -7.19
N PHE A 637 7.02 -27.94 -6.56
CA PHE A 637 8.16 -27.32 -7.26
C PHE A 637 8.70 -28.26 -8.34
N ASN A 638 8.91 -29.53 -8.01
CA ASN A 638 9.39 -30.51 -8.97
C ASN A 638 8.39 -30.70 -10.14
N ASP A 639 7.10 -30.80 -9.83
CA ASP A 639 6.06 -30.97 -10.84
C ASP A 639 5.96 -29.77 -11.79
N VAL A 640 5.98 -28.54 -11.27
CA VAL A 640 5.85 -27.33 -12.12
C VAL A 640 7.13 -27.03 -12.91
N LEU A 641 8.31 -27.34 -12.36
CA LEU A 641 9.57 -27.12 -13.06
C LEU A 641 9.77 -28.14 -14.19
N LEU A 642 9.44 -29.42 -13.96
CA LEU A 642 9.77 -30.50 -14.90
C LEU A 642 8.60 -30.96 -15.77
N ASP A 643 7.36 -30.87 -15.27
CA ASP A 643 6.19 -31.53 -15.84
C ASP A 643 5.02 -30.58 -16.18
N ALA A 644 5.22 -29.26 -16.07
CA ALA A 644 4.21 -28.30 -16.50
C ALA A 644 3.80 -28.52 -17.98
N ARG A 645 2.49 -28.49 -18.26
CA ARG A 645 1.91 -28.71 -19.60
C ARG A 645 2.10 -27.47 -20.48
N LEU A 646 3.31 -27.30 -21.01
CA LEU A 646 3.65 -26.19 -21.92
C LEU A 646 3.03 -26.34 -23.32
N ASP A 647 2.42 -27.48 -23.62
CA ASP A 647 1.64 -27.81 -24.83
C ASP A 647 0.17 -27.35 -24.77
N ASN A 648 -0.28 -26.81 -23.64
CA ASN A 648 -1.65 -26.33 -23.47
C ASN A 648 -1.90 -25.00 -24.21
N ARG A 649 -2.08 -25.08 -25.54
CA ARG A 649 -2.27 -23.94 -26.44
C ARG A 649 -3.37 -22.99 -25.99
N GLU A 650 -4.55 -23.52 -25.66
CA GLU A 650 -5.73 -22.71 -25.32
C GLU A 650 -5.46 -21.85 -24.08
N ARG A 651 -4.91 -22.48 -23.04
CA ARG A 651 -4.58 -21.78 -21.79
C ARG A 651 -3.46 -20.77 -22.00
N PHE A 652 -2.42 -21.13 -22.76
CA PHE A 652 -1.32 -20.21 -23.05
C PHE A 652 -1.78 -18.99 -23.87
N ARG A 653 -2.65 -19.21 -24.86
CA ARG A 653 -3.28 -18.14 -25.65
C ARG A 653 -4.09 -17.20 -24.77
N GLN A 654 -4.89 -17.74 -23.85
CA GLN A 654 -5.66 -16.94 -22.90
C GLN A 654 -4.73 -16.07 -22.03
N MET A 655 -3.68 -16.67 -21.46
CA MET A 655 -2.70 -15.93 -20.65
C MET A 655 -2.00 -14.82 -21.44
N ALA A 656 -1.64 -15.07 -22.70
CA ALA A 656 -1.01 -14.07 -23.56
C ALA A 656 -1.95 -12.89 -23.88
N LEU A 657 -3.24 -13.17 -24.10
CA LEU A 657 -4.26 -12.13 -24.31
C LEU A 657 -4.49 -11.31 -23.05
N GLU A 658 -4.58 -11.95 -21.89
CA GLU A 658 -4.73 -11.29 -20.59
C GLU A 658 -3.50 -10.42 -20.26
N GLU A 659 -2.28 -10.93 -20.48
CA GLU A 659 -1.04 -10.19 -20.26
C GLU A 659 -0.94 -8.98 -21.20
N LYS A 660 -1.31 -9.13 -22.47
CA LYS A 660 -1.38 -8.04 -23.43
C LYS A 660 -2.37 -6.96 -22.97
N ALA A 661 -3.58 -7.34 -22.60
CA ALA A 661 -4.61 -6.41 -22.13
C ALA A 661 -4.17 -5.71 -20.83
N GLY A 662 -3.57 -6.45 -19.89
CA GLY A 662 -3.01 -5.90 -18.65
C GLY A 662 -1.85 -4.93 -18.90
N PHE A 663 -0.99 -5.22 -19.88
CA PHE A 663 0.07 -4.31 -20.32
C PHE A 663 -0.50 -3.01 -20.90
N GLU A 664 -1.50 -3.09 -21.78
CA GLU A 664 -2.16 -1.90 -22.35
C GLU A 664 -2.84 -1.07 -21.25
N ALA A 665 -3.54 -1.73 -20.32
CA ALA A 665 -4.23 -1.08 -19.20
C ALA A 665 -3.27 -0.39 -18.21
N ARG A 666 -2.03 -0.86 -18.05
CA ARG A 666 -1.05 -0.27 -17.11
C ARG A 666 -0.28 0.93 -17.67
N LEU A 667 -0.31 1.17 -18.99
CA LEU A 667 0.44 2.26 -19.64
C LEU A 667 0.12 3.63 -19.04
N VAL A 668 -1.15 3.87 -18.69
CA VAL A 668 -1.56 5.11 -18.03
C VAL A 668 -1.21 5.09 -16.54
N PRO A 669 -1.77 4.20 -15.69
CA PRO A 669 -1.55 4.30 -14.24
C PRO A 669 -0.08 4.14 -13.80
N SER A 670 0.79 3.55 -14.63
CA SER A 670 2.22 3.32 -14.35
C SER A 670 3.16 3.88 -15.42
N GLY A 671 2.76 4.91 -16.18
CA GLY A 671 3.50 5.41 -17.33
C GLY A 671 4.93 5.88 -17.04
N ASN A 672 5.18 6.45 -15.84
CA ASN A 672 6.52 6.86 -15.42
C ASN A 672 7.50 5.68 -15.27
N ALA A 673 7.02 4.51 -14.83
CA ALA A 673 7.85 3.30 -14.71
C ALA A 673 8.21 2.73 -16.09
N ILE A 674 7.28 2.82 -17.06
CA ILE A 674 7.54 2.45 -18.47
C ILE A 674 8.60 3.37 -19.07
N VAL A 675 8.48 4.68 -18.85
CA VAL A 675 9.48 5.68 -19.29
C VAL A 675 10.85 5.42 -18.67
N ASP A 676 10.92 5.17 -17.35
CA ASP A 676 12.18 4.84 -16.66
C ASP A 676 12.86 3.58 -17.22
N THR A 677 12.07 2.53 -17.48
CA THR A 677 12.55 1.28 -18.09
C THR A 677 13.10 1.54 -19.49
N ARG A 678 12.35 2.30 -20.30
CA ARG A 678 12.75 2.64 -21.67
C ARG A 678 14.02 3.50 -21.72
N ILE A 679 14.19 4.43 -20.79
CA ILE A 679 15.43 5.20 -20.63
C ILE A 679 16.60 4.26 -20.37
N LYS A 680 16.47 3.38 -19.36
CA LYS A 680 17.54 2.45 -18.94
C LYS A 680 17.87 1.39 -19.99
N ALA A 681 16.92 1.05 -20.86
CA ALA A 681 17.10 0.11 -21.96
C ALA A 681 18.22 0.51 -22.91
N GLY A 682 18.37 1.82 -23.15
CA GLY A 682 19.43 2.36 -23.98
C GLY A 682 20.77 2.56 -23.27
N LEU A 683 20.88 2.22 -21.97
CA LEU A 683 22.03 2.59 -21.15
C LEU A 683 22.83 1.39 -20.60
N THR A 684 22.17 0.27 -20.32
CA THR A 684 22.79 -0.88 -19.66
C THR A 684 22.16 -2.20 -20.07
N GLU A 685 22.92 -3.30 -19.98
CA GLU A 685 22.43 -4.64 -20.27
C GLU A 685 21.24 -5.02 -19.38
N ALA A 686 21.33 -4.77 -18.06
CA ALA A 686 20.22 -4.98 -17.13
C ALA A 686 18.95 -4.20 -17.51
N GLY A 687 19.11 -2.93 -17.93
CA GLY A 687 17.99 -2.12 -18.41
C GLY A 687 17.39 -2.66 -19.70
N TRP A 688 18.22 -3.13 -20.63
CA TRP A 688 17.77 -3.74 -21.88
C TRP A 688 16.98 -5.04 -21.62
N ILE A 689 17.47 -5.90 -20.73
CA ILE A 689 16.76 -7.14 -20.34
C ILE A 689 15.41 -6.81 -19.69
N ALA A 690 15.36 -5.81 -18.80
CA ALA A 690 14.11 -5.37 -18.18
C ALA A 690 13.08 -4.88 -19.20
N GLU A 691 13.52 -4.14 -20.21
CA GLU A 691 12.69 -3.66 -21.33
C GLU A 691 12.11 -4.82 -22.16
N GLN A 692 12.87 -5.91 -22.36
CA GLN A 692 12.39 -7.10 -23.07
C GLN A 692 11.29 -7.87 -22.32
N MET A 693 11.21 -7.74 -20.99
CA MET A 693 10.28 -8.50 -20.15
C MET A 693 9.15 -7.67 -19.53
N SER A 694 9.27 -6.34 -19.56
CA SER A 694 8.29 -5.46 -18.88
C SER A 694 8.11 -4.09 -19.52
N GLY A 695 8.94 -3.75 -20.51
CA GLY A 695 8.91 -2.46 -21.16
C GLY A 695 8.06 -2.43 -22.42
N VAL A 696 8.23 -1.37 -23.21
CA VAL A 696 7.49 -1.15 -24.46
C VAL A 696 7.76 -2.28 -25.46
N SER A 697 9.01 -2.72 -25.54
CA SER A 697 9.43 -3.85 -26.39
C SER A 697 8.69 -5.14 -26.03
N TYR A 698 8.43 -5.37 -24.74
CA TYR A 698 7.62 -6.50 -24.28
C TYR A 698 6.16 -6.39 -24.76
N GLY A 699 5.56 -5.19 -24.68
CA GLY A 699 4.20 -4.95 -25.19
C GLY A 699 4.06 -5.24 -26.69
N LEU A 700 5.05 -4.83 -27.48
CA LEU A 700 5.13 -5.15 -28.91
C LEU A 700 5.32 -6.65 -29.14
N PHE A 701 6.19 -7.29 -28.37
CA PHE A 701 6.37 -8.74 -28.41
C PHE A 701 5.06 -9.49 -28.11
N LEU A 702 4.27 -9.06 -27.12
CA LEU A 702 2.98 -9.68 -26.80
C LEU A 702 2.01 -9.61 -27.97
N LYS A 703 1.94 -8.48 -28.68
CA LYS A 703 1.11 -8.33 -29.89
C LYS A 703 1.47 -9.35 -30.96
N ASP A 704 2.76 -9.58 -31.19
CA ASP A 704 3.22 -10.52 -32.20
C ASP A 704 3.12 -11.96 -31.72
N LEU A 705 3.38 -12.22 -30.44
CA LEU A 705 3.23 -13.54 -29.83
C LEU A 705 1.80 -14.04 -29.93
N VAL A 706 0.79 -13.20 -29.66
CA VAL A 706 -0.63 -13.58 -29.78
C VAL A 706 -0.95 -14.05 -31.21
N LYS A 707 -0.42 -13.38 -32.24
CA LYS A 707 -0.57 -13.82 -33.63
C LYS A 707 0.17 -15.12 -33.89
N ARG A 708 1.40 -15.25 -33.39
CA ARG A 708 2.23 -16.45 -33.55
C ARG A 708 1.63 -17.69 -32.90
N ILE A 709 0.95 -17.56 -31.77
CA ILE A 709 0.23 -18.68 -31.13
C ILE A 709 -0.87 -19.23 -32.05
N ASP A 710 -1.47 -18.39 -32.89
CA ASP A 710 -2.50 -18.80 -33.84
C ASP A 710 -1.93 -19.34 -35.16
N SER A 711 -0.80 -18.79 -35.62
CA SER A 711 -0.20 -19.17 -36.91
C SER A 711 0.88 -20.26 -36.82
N ASP A 712 1.58 -20.38 -35.69
CA ASP A 712 2.75 -21.24 -35.46
C ASP A 712 2.86 -21.64 -33.97
N TRP A 713 1.89 -22.43 -33.51
CA TRP A 713 1.90 -22.94 -32.13
C TRP A 713 3.10 -23.86 -31.87
N GLU A 714 3.44 -24.74 -32.81
CA GLU A 714 4.55 -25.70 -32.66
C GLU A 714 5.88 -24.99 -32.38
N GLY A 715 6.16 -23.88 -33.09
CA GLY A 715 7.35 -23.06 -32.83
C GLY A 715 7.31 -22.35 -31.48
N VAL A 716 6.14 -21.88 -31.03
CA VAL A 716 5.97 -21.29 -29.68
C VAL A 716 6.19 -22.34 -28.60
N GLU A 717 5.55 -23.49 -28.69
CA GLU A 717 5.71 -24.60 -27.75
C GLU A 717 7.17 -25.07 -27.67
N ALA A 718 7.82 -25.26 -28.81
CA ALA A 718 9.24 -25.62 -28.87
C ALA A 718 10.13 -24.58 -28.17
N THR A 719 9.79 -23.29 -28.27
CA THR A 719 10.48 -22.21 -27.56
C THR A 719 10.31 -22.34 -26.04
N LEU A 720 9.08 -22.60 -25.56
CA LEU A 720 8.80 -22.79 -24.13
C LEU A 720 9.54 -24.00 -23.56
N ARG A 721 9.56 -25.13 -24.29
CA ARG A 721 10.31 -26.33 -23.91
C ARG A 721 11.82 -26.06 -23.86
N ARG A 722 12.36 -25.36 -24.86
CA ARG A 722 13.78 -24.96 -24.89
C ARG A 722 14.16 -24.10 -23.68
N ILE A 723 13.28 -23.20 -23.23
CA ILE A 723 13.50 -22.41 -22.01
C ILE A 723 13.59 -23.34 -20.81
N ARG A 724 12.60 -24.21 -20.61
CA ARG A 724 12.56 -25.18 -19.48
C ARG A 724 13.83 -26.03 -19.43
N ASP A 725 14.18 -26.66 -20.55
CA ASP A 725 15.25 -27.65 -20.64
C ASP A 725 16.65 -27.03 -20.42
N ARG A 726 16.81 -25.73 -20.67
CA ARG A 726 18.06 -25.00 -20.38
C ARG A 726 18.09 -24.37 -19.00
N LEU A 727 16.97 -23.80 -18.56
CA LEU A 727 16.90 -23.00 -17.33
C LEU A 727 16.92 -23.86 -16.07
N PHE A 728 16.14 -24.94 -16.04
CA PHE A 728 15.96 -25.73 -14.83
C PHE A 728 17.00 -26.82 -14.68
N ASN A 729 18.14 -26.39 -14.11
CA ASN A 729 19.33 -27.20 -13.99
C ASN A 729 20.03 -26.92 -12.67
N ARG A 730 20.38 -27.97 -11.92
CA ARG A 730 20.96 -27.83 -10.58
C ARG A 730 22.39 -27.25 -10.60
N GLY A 731 23.11 -27.36 -11.72
CA GLY A 731 24.47 -26.84 -11.88
C GLY A 731 24.55 -25.30 -11.83
N ARG A 732 23.43 -24.60 -12.07
CA ARG A 732 23.31 -23.14 -11.99
C ARG A 732 22.12 -22.67 -11.16
N MET A 733 21.84 -23.45 -10.13
CA MET A 733 20.79 -23.18 -9.18
C MET A 733 21.35 -22.60 -7.88
N VAL A 734 20.58 -21.76 -7.21
CA VAL A 734 20.79 -21.35 -5.82
C VAL A 734 19.54 -21.67 -5.01
N ILE A 735 19.73 -22.16 -3.79
CA ILE A 735 18.66 -22.36 -2.81
C ILE A 735 18.82 -21.31 -1.72
N ASN A 736 17.76 -20.61 -1.41
CA ASN A 736 17.67 -19.69 -0.27
C ASN A 736 16.59 -20.18 0.68
N LEU A 737 16.96 -20.43 1.93
CA LEU A 737 16.02 -20.88 2.96
C LEU A 737 16.09 -19.94 4.15
N THR A 738 14.94 -19.39 4.54
CA THR A 738 14.76 -18.67 5.80
C THR A 738 13.81 -19.44 6.70
N ALA A 739 14.31 -19.89 7.85
CA ALA A 739 13.56 -20.69 8.80
C ALA A 739 14.24 -20.70 10.18
N ASP A 740 13.45 -20.93 11.23
CA ASP A 740 13.98 -21.21 12.57
C ASP A 740 15.03 -22.33 12.55
N GLY A 741 16.12 -22.17 13.31
CA GLY A 741 17.21 -23.15 13.48
C GLY A 741 16.76 -24.59 13.75
N ALA A 742 15.67 -24.76 14.49
CA ALA A 742 15.11 -26.07 14.81
C ALA A 742 14.57 -26.82 13.58
N LEU A 743 14.19 -26.11 12.52
CA LEU A 743 13.62 -26.68 11.29
C LEU A 743 14.69 -27.07 10.26
N TRP A 744 15.90 -26.50 10.38
CA TRP A 744 16.97 -26.67 9.40
C TRP A 744 17.37 -28.14 9.14
N PRO A 745 17.58 -29.01 10.15
CA PRO A 745 18.03 -30.39 9.90
C PRO A 745 17.07 -31.19 9.02
N ARG A 746 15.75 -31.06 9.26
CA ARG A 746 14.71 -31.72 8.45
C ARG A 746 14.66 -31.11 7.05
N ALA A 747 14.57 -29.78 6.97
CA ALA A 747 14.49 -29.06 5.69
C ALA A 747 15.68 -29.36 4.78
N ARG A 748 16.90 -29.43 5.35
CA ARG A 748 18.13 -29.76 4.61
C ARG A 748 18.06 -31.14 3.95
N GLY A 749 17.50 -32.14 4.62
CA GLY A 749 17.32 -33.48 4.08
C GLY A 749 16.33 -33.50 2.91
N GLU A 750 15.19 -32.84 3.07
CA GLU A 750 14.15 -32.71 2.04
C GLU A 750 14.67 -31.92 0.81
N LEU A 751 15.42 -30.83 1.04
CA LEU A 751 16.08 -30.05 -0.02
C LEU A 751 17.14 -30.84 -0.79
N ALA A 752 17.90 -31.71 -0.12
CA ALA A 752 18.87 -32.57 -0.79
C ALA A 752 18.19 -33.54 -1.76
N GLY A 753 17.03 -34.09 -1.36
CA GLY A 753 16.19 -34.92 -2.23
C GLY A 753 15.66 -34.15 -3.42
N PHE A 754 15.11 -32.95 -3.19
CA PHE A 754 14.60 -32.07 -4.24
C PHE A 754 15.69 -31.69 -5.26
N ALA A 755 16.84 -31.18 -4.79
CA ALA A 755 17.97 -30.83 -5.64
C ALA A 755 18.52 -32.03 -6.44
N GLY A 756 18.47 -33.22 -5.84
CA GLY A 756 18.86 -34.47 -6.50
C GLY A 756 17.95 -34.88 -7.67
N GLY A 757 16.69 -34.45 -7.66
CA GLY A 757 15.70 -34.74 -8.71
C GLY A 757 15.78 -33.85 -9.94
N LEU A 758 16.52 -32.74 -9.88
CA LEU A 758 16.67 -31.79 -10.99
C LEU A 758 17.82 -32.19 -11.95
N PRO A 759 17.70 -31.86 -13.26
CA PRO A 759 18.74 -32.12 -14.25
C PRO A 759 20.10 -31.51 -13.89
N ASP A 760 21.17 -32.14 -14.35
CA ASP A 760 22.57 -31.72 -14.15
C ASP A 760 23.35 -31.77 -15.48
N ALA A 761 22.87 -31.00 -16.45
CA ALA A 761 23.52 -30.82 -17.74
C ALA A 761 24.43 -29.58 -17.74
N ALA A 762 25.56 -29.64 -18.45
CA ALA A 762 26.42 -28.48 -18.63
C ALA A 762 25.81 -27.50 -19.65
N HIS A 763 25.64 -26.23 -19.25
CA HIS A 763 25.24 -25.14 -20.13
C HIS A 763 26.27 -24.00 -20.10
N ALA A 764 26.64 -23.53 -21.29
CA ALA A 764 27.47 -22.34 -21.46
C ALA A 764 26.64 -21.06 -21.32
N ASP A 765 27.31 -19.95 -21.01
CA ASP A 765 26.68 -18.63 -21.04
C ASP A 765 26.28 -18.26 -22.46
N ALA A 766 25.08 -17.72 -22.60
CA ALA A 766 24.63 -17.07 -23.82
C ALA A 766 25.31 -15.70 -23.96
N ASP A 767 25.55 -15.30 -25.20
CA ASP A 767 26.12 -13.99 -25.49
C ASP A 767 25.04 -12.90 -25.41
N TRP A 768 25.14 -12.04 -24.39
CA TRP A 768 24.20 -10.96 -24.15
C TRP A 768 24.61 -9.57 -24.67
N ARG A 769 25.75 -9.45 -25.36
CA ARG A 769 26.30 -8.17 -25.85
C ARG A 769 25.33 -7.38 -26.74
N HIS A 770 24.86 -6.22 -26.30
CA HIS A 770 23.92 -5.36 -27.03
C HIS A 770 24.56 -4.02 -27.37
N ASP A 771 24.21 -3.46 -28.52
CA ASP A 771 24.64 -2.12 -28.90
C ASP A 771 23.69 -1.08 -28.31
N PHE A 772 24.16 -0.36 -27.30
CA PHE A 772 23.35 0.60 -26.56
C PHE A 772 23.31 1.93 -27.33
N ALA A 773 22.17 2.20 -27.96
CA ALA A 773 21.91 3.45 -28.66
C ALA A 773 20.72 4.19 -28.01
N PRO A 774 20.96 5.04 -27.00
CA PRO A 774 19.91 5.88 -26.42
C PRO A 774 19.28 6.78 -27.48
N LYS A 775 17.97 6.96 -27.42
CA LYS A 775 17.21 7.77 -28.38
C LYS A 775 16.20 8.64 -27.66
N ASN A 776 15.97 9.81 -28.23
CA ASN A 776 14.86 10.65 -27.81
C ASN A 776 13.56 10.15 -28.45
N GLU A 777 12.58 9.75 -27.65
CA GLU A 777 11.37 9.07 -28.12
C GLU A 777 10.09 9.70 -27.54
N GLY A 778 9.09 9.87 -28.39
CA GLY A 778 7.72 10.23 -28.03
C GLY A 778 6.78 9.06 -28.29
N LEU A 779 6.40 8.34 -27.25
CA LEU A 779 5.55 7.16 -27.28
C LEU A 779 4.09 7.57 -27.07
N VAL A 780 3.29 7.47 -28.14
CA VAL A 780 1.91 7.95 -28.15
C VAL A 780 0.97 6.93 -27.52
N ILE A 781 0.16 7.40 -26.57
CA ILE A 781 -0.99 6.71 -25.96
C ILE A 781 -2.21 7.64 -25.91
N PRO A 782 -3.44 7.10 -25.84
CA PRO A 782 -4.66 7.90 -25.68
C PRO A 782 -4.77 8.42 -24.23
N ALA A 783 -3.97 9.42 -23.87
CA ALA A 783 -3.96 10.02 -22.53
C ALA A 783 -4.00 11.55 -22.60
N GLN A 784 -4.63 12.17 -21.59
CA GLN A 784 -4.69 13.62 -21.42
C GLN A 784 -3.51 14.18 -20.60
N VAL A 785 -2.68 13.29 -20.06
CA VAL A 785 -1.49 13.61 -19.25
C VAL A 785 -0.27 12.88 -19.83
N ASN A 786 0.91 13.41 -19.53
CA ASN A 786 2.20 12.89 -19.98
C ASN A 786 2.97 12.25 -18.82
N TYR A 787 3.96 11.45 -19.21
CA TYR A 787 5.02 10.93 -18.35
C TYR A 787 6.33 11.30 -19.02
N VAL A 788 7.05 12.26 -18.43
CA VAL A 788 8.22 12.87 -19.06
C VAL A 788 9.46 12.39 -18.32
N GLY A 789 10.39 11.77 -19.04
CA GLY A 789 11.66 11.33 -18.49
C GLY A 789 12.86 11.83 -19.28
N LYS A 790 13.94 12.12 -18.56
CA LYS A 790 15.25 12.48 -19.13
C LYS A 790 16.34 11.81 -18.30
N GLY A 791 17.27 11.10 -18.94
CA GLY A 791 18.27 10.33 -18.20
C GLY A 791 19.53 10.04 -19.00
N ALA A 792 20.56 9.55 -18.31
CA ALA A 792 21.84 9.17 -18.88
C ALA A 792 22.56 8.15 -17.97
N ASN A 793 23.65 7.57 -18.45
CA ASN A 793 24.55 6.80 -17.59
C ASN A 793 25.73 7.68 -17.15
N LEU A 794 25.71 8.12 -15.89
CA LEU A 794 26.70 9.04 -15.34
C LEU A 794 28.11 8.42 -15.28
N LYS A 795 28.24 7.11 -15.08
CA LYS A 795 29.55 6.44 -15.12
C LYS A 795 30.13 6.45 -16.53
N ALA A 796 29.29 6.21 -17.55
CA ALA A 796 29.71 6.28 -18.95
C ALA A 796 30.11 7.71 -19.37
N LEU A 797 29.49 8.73 -18.75
CA LEU A 797 29.86 10.14 -18.90
C LEU A 797 31.09 10.55 -18.05
N GLY A 798 31.74 9.61 -17.37
CA GLY A 798 32.98 9.86 -16.62
C GLY A 798 32.79 10.36 -15.19
N PHE A 799 31.56 10.37 -14.66
CA PHE A 799 31.29 10.76 -13.28
C PHE A 799 31.40 9.56 -12.33
N ALA A 800 32.24 9.71 -11.31
CA ALA A 800 32.40 8.77 -10.21
C ALA A 800 31.78 9.34 -8.93
N LEU A 801 30.46 9.24 -8.82
CA LEU A 801 29.71 9.71 -7.66
C LEU A 801 29.73 8.70 -6.50
N SER A 802 29.69 9.21 -5.27
CA SER A 802 29.59 8.44 -4.03
C SER A 802 28.13 8.23 -3.60
N ALA A 803 27.89 7.40 -2.59
CA ALA A 803 26.57 7.21 -2.01
C ALA A 803 25.97 8.48 -1.37
N ALA A 804 26.82 9.47 -1.05
CA ALA A 804 26.38 10.79 -0.58
C ALA A 804 25.44 11.50 -1.58
N SER A 805 25.52 11.17 -2.89
CA SER A 805 24.59 11.71 -3.89
C SER A 805 23.13 11.36 -3.59
N ALA A 806 22.82 10.28 -2.87
CA ALA A 806 21.46 9.95 -2.46
C ALA A 806 20.85 11.03 -1.56
N VAL A 807 21.65 11.67 -0.71
CA VAL A 807 21.24 12.77 0.19
C VAL A 807 20.91 14.01 -0.63
N ALA A 808 21.76 14.34 -1.60
CA ALA A 808 21.51 15.46 -2.49
C ALA A 808 20.26 15.27 -3.38
N LEU A 809 20.03 14.05 -3.86
CA LEU A 809 18.82 13.69 -4.60
C LEU A 809 17.57 13.76 -3.73
N ARG A 810 17.64 13.32 -2.47
CA ARG A 810 16.52 13.44 -1.54
C ARG A 810 16.12 14.89 -1.37
N LEU A 811 17.08 15.78 -1.14
CA LEU A 811 16.80 17.22 -1.04
C LEU A 811 16.17 17.74 -2.34
N LEU A 812 16.76 17.42 -3.50
CA LEU A 812 16.25 17.85 -4.80
C LEU A 812 14.81 17.39 -5.07
N ASN A 813 14.49 16.14 -4.72
CA ASN A 813 13.17 15.54 -4.88
C ASN A 813 12.12 16.17 -3.95
N THR A 814 12.49 16.45 -2.71
CA THR A 814 11.57 16.95 -1.66
C THR A 814 11.42 18.47 -1.67
N THR A 815 12.25 19.19 -2.44
CA THR A 815 12.20 20.65 -2.57
C THR A 815 11.96 21.04 -4.03
N TYR A 816 13.02 21.22 -4.81
CA TYR A 816 12.97 21.80 -6.15
C TYR A 816 12.03 21.06 -7.12
N LEU A 817 12.10 19.73 -7.21
CA LEU A 817 11.24 18.98 -8.16
C LEU A 817 9.79 18.92 -7.68
N TRP A 818 9.57 18.83 -6.37
CA TRP A 818 8.24 18.95 -5.78
C TRP A 818 7.62 20.30 -6.14
N ASP A 819 8.35 21.39 -5.94
CA ASP A 819 7.86 22.74 -6.20
C ASP A 819 7.66 22.99 -7.70
N LYS A 820 8.65 22.65 -8.54
CA LYS A 820 8.62 23.00 -9.96
C LYS A 820 7.71 22.12 -10.79
N VAL A 821 7.74 20.81 -10.56
CA VAL A 821 7.00 19.84 -11.39
C VAL A 821 5.59 19.63 -10.84
N ARG A 822 5.43 19.52 -9.51
CA ARG A 822 4.13 19.27 -8.88
C ARG A 822 3.38 20.55 -8.52
N VAL A 823 3.93 21.41 -7.66
CA VAL A 823 3.20 22.58 -7.14
C VAL A 823 2.95 23.62 -8.24
N GLN A 824 3.99 24.02 -8.97
CA GLN A 824 3.90 25.03 -10.03
C GLN A 824 3.49 24.41 -11.38
N GLY A 825 3.97 23.21 -11.67
CA GLY A 825 3.70 22.51 -12.93
C GLY A 825 2.34 21.82 -12.99
N GLY A 826 1.72 21.50 -11.85
CA GLY A 826 0.43 20.81 -11.79
C GLY A 826 0.51 19.30 -12.07
N ALA A 827 1.70 18.71 -12.16
CA ALA A 827 1.84 17.26 -12.22
C ALA A 827 1.49 16.62 -10.87
N TYR A 828 1.04 15.38 -10.88
CA TYR A 828 0.83 14.65 -9.62
C TYR A 828 2.15 14.36 -8.89
N GLY A 829 3.25 14.17 -9.62
CA GLY A 829 4.57 13.99 -9.02
C GLY A 829 5.73 14.26 -9.98
N GLY A 830 6.88 14.61 -9.41
CA GLY A 830 8.16 14.76 -10.09
C GLY A 830 9.27 14.19 -9.21
N SER A 831 10.23 13.48 -9.79
CA SER A 831 11.30 12.83 -9.04
C SER A 831 12.56 12.64 -9.88
N SER A 832 13.67 12.39 -9.21
CA SER A 832 14.94 11.97 -9.77
C SER A 832 15.44 10.72 -9.05
N ARG A 833 16.17 9.86 -9.76
CA ARG A 833 16.73 8.61 -9.23
C ARG A 833 18.12 8.38 -9.81
N PHE A 834 19.01 7.86 -8.98
CA PHE A 834 20.35 7.46 -9.37
C PHE A 834 20.68 6.09 -8.80
N ASP A 835 21.07 5.15 -9.66
CA ASP A 835 21.58 3.86 -9.25
C ASP A 835 23.10 3.86 -9.34
N LEU A 836 23.76 3.88 -8.17
CA LEU A 836 25.21 3.85 -8.03
C LEU A 836 25.86 2.61 -8.64
N SER A 837 25.11 1.50 -8.76
CA SER A 837 25.59 0.22 -9.30
C SER A 837 25.78 0.34 -10.81
N SER A 838 24.69 0.71 -11.49
CA SER A 838 24.65 0.82 -12.95
C SER A 838 25.24 2.13 -13.48
N GLY A 839 25.20 3.21 -12.69
CA GLY A 839 25.45 4.58 -13.15
C GLY A 839 24.23 5.24 -13.79
N ASN A 840 23.08 4.56 -13.87
CA ASN A 840 21.89 5.10 -14.50
C ASN A 840 21.26 6.20 -13.65
N PHE A 841 21.02 7.35 -14.26
CA PHE A 841 20.32 8.48 -13.69
C PHE A 841 19.08 8.79 -14.54
N ALA A 842 17.96 9.13 -13.90
CA ALA A 842 16.75 9.60 -14.59
C ALA A 842 15.96 10.60 -13.75
N PHE A 843 15.48 11.66 -14.42
CA PHE A 843 14.33 12.46 -13.99
C PHE A 843 13.05 11.86 -14.55
N LEU A 844 11.95 11.92 -13.78
CA LEU A 844 10.65 11.34 -14.12
C LEU A 844 9.50 12.19 -13.57
N SER A 845 8.46 12.41 -14.37
CA SER A 845 7.19 13.00 -13.94
C SER A 845 6.05 12.00 -14.03
N TYR A 846 4.99 12.23 -13.26
CA TYR A 846 3.83 11.36 -13.17
C TYR A 846 2.53 12.15 -13.31
N ARG A 847 1.70 11.75 -14.29
CA ARG A 847 0.44 12.42 -14.66
C ARG A 847 0.64 13.92 -14.83
N ASP A 848 1.58 14.27 -15.70
CA ASP A 848 2.06 15.62 -15.92
C ASP A 848 1.27 16.30 -17.05
N PRO A 849 0.61 17.45 -16.83
CA PRO A 849 -0.06 18.17 -17.91
C PRO A 849 0.93 18.82 -18.90
N ASN A 850 2.22 18.88 -18.58
CA ASN A 850 3.24 19.52 -19.39
C ASN A 850 4.19 18.50 -20.05
N LEU A 851 5.05 19.02 -20.94
CA LEU A 851 6.17 18.29 -21.54
C LEU A 851 7.44 19.15 -21.51
N LEU A 852 7.51 20.19 -22.33
CA LEU A 852 8.72 21.03 -22.43
C LEU A 852 9.06 21.78 -21.14
N LYS A 853 8.05 22.31 -20.43
CA LYS A 853 8.28 22.98 -19.13
C LYS A 853 8.90 22.03 -18.10
N THR A 854 8.54 20.75 -18.14
CA THR A 854 9.09 19.73 -17.24
C THR A 854 10.54 19.44 -17.60
N LEU A 855 10.87 19.35 -18.89
CA LEU A 855 12.27 19.24 -19.35
C LEU A 855 13.09 20.45 -18.92
N ASP A 856 12.54 21.66 -19.01
CA ASP A 856 13.20 22.89 -18.55
C ASP A 856 13.43 22.88 -17.04
N ALA A 857 12.49 22.34 -16.27
CA ALA A 857 12.67 22.14 -14.84
C ALA A 857 13.81 21.15 -14.56
N TYR A 858 13.90 20.04 -15.31
CA TYR A 858 15.01 19.08 -15.18
C TYR A 858 16.36 19.72 -15.49
N ASP A 859 16.45 20.48 -16.58
CA ASP A 859 17.69 21.14 -17.00
C ASP A 859 18.10 22.25 -16.01
N GLY A 860 17.14 22.84 -15.29
CA GLY A 860 17.40 23.79 -14.20
C GLY A 860 17.83 23.17 -12.86
N ALA A 861 17.77 21.85 -12.70
CA ALA A 861 17.96 21.18 -11.41
C ALA A 861 19.37 21.36 -10.82
N ALA A 862 20.41 21.41 -11.66
CA ALA A 862 21.78 21.64 -11.20
C ALA A 862 21.94 22.99 -10.49
N LYS A 863 21.21 24.03 -10.93
CA LYS A 863 21.23 25.35 -10.27
C LYS A 863 20.69 25.26 -8.85
N ALA A 864 19.66 24.44 -8.62
CA ALA A 864 19.08 24.25 -7.29
C ALA A 864 20.07 23.56 -6.34
N LEU A 865 20.80 22.55 -6.81
CA LEU A 865 21.84 21.89 -6.00
C LEU A 865 23.03 22.81 -5.67
N ARG A 866 23.31 23.81 -6.51
CA ARG A 866 24.34 24.83 -6.26
C ARG A 866 23.90 25.96 -5.34
N ALA A 867 22.61 26.09 -5.01
CA ALA A 867 22.14 27.06 -4.01
C ALA A 867 22.63 26.67 -2.61
N GLU A 868 22.82 27.62 -1.69
CA GLU A 868 23.26 27.32 -0.31
C GLU A 868 22.25 26.40 0.39
N ILE A 869 22.75 25.47 1.20
CA ILE A 869 21.93 24.48 1.93
C ILE A 869 22.14 24.71 3.41
N GLY A 870 21.05 24.87 4.16
CA GLY A 870 21.11 24.95 5.61
C GLY A 870 21.59 23.63 6.22
N GLU A 871 22.37 23.70 7.30
CA GLU A 871 22.87 22.53 8.02
C GLU A 871 21.73 21.59 8.46
N THR A 872 20.60 22.17 8.89
CA THR A 872 19.39 21.42 9.26
C THR A 872 18.83 20.59 8.10
N ASP A 873 18.77 21.14 6.89
CA ASP A 873 18.21 20.45 5.72
C ASP A 873 19.14 19.33 5.24
N LEU A 874 20.46 19.54 5.35
CA LEU A 874 21.45 18.49 5.10
C LEU A 874 21.26 17.33 6.07
N VAL A 875 21.24 17.60 7.39
CA VAL A 875 21.08 16.56 8.42
C VAL A 875 19.75 15.80 8.25
N ARG A 876 18.65 16.50 8.00
CA ARG A 876 17.34 15.88 7.72
C ARG A 876 17.37 15.00 6.47
N SER A 877 18.06 15.43 5.42
CA SER A 877 18.22 14.63 4.21
C SER A 877 19.04 13.36 4.48
N VAL A 878 20.10 13.44 5.28
CA VAL A 878 20.89 12.28 5.71
C VAL A 878 20.01 11.30 6.51
N ILE A 879 19.29 11.79 7.52
CA ILE A 879 18.39 10.99 8.36
C ILE A 879 17.36 10.28 7.49
N GLY A 880 16.73 11.00 6.54
CA GLY A 880 15.72 10.42 5.67
C GLY A 880 16.27 9.38 4.69
N VAL A 881 17.50 9.54 4.17
CA VAL A 881 18.16 8.50 3.36
C VAL A 881 18.49 7.28 4.21
N VAL A 882 19.01 7.46 5.42
CA VAL A 882 19.28 6.35 6.35
C VAL A 882 17.98 5.63 6.73
N GLY A 883 16.89 6.36 6.98
CA GLY A 883 15.57 5.81 7.23
C GLY A 883 15.04 4.98 6.06
N ASP A 884 15.29 5.39 4.81
CA ASP A 884 14.93 4.59 3.64
C ASP A 884 15.79 3.33 3.47
N LEU A 885 17.08 3.39 3.84
CA LEU A 885 17.99 2.24 3.80
C LEU A 885 17.71 1.21 4.90
N ASP A 886 17.30 1.68 6.07
CA ASP A 886 17.08 0.85 7.26
C ASP A 886 15.61 0.47 7.41
N ARG A 887 14.76 0.63 6.38
CA ARG A 887 13.34 0.25 6.48
C ARG A 887 13.16 -1.18 7.00
N PRO A 888 12.17 -1.41 7.88
CA PRO A 888 11.90 -2.74 8.41
C PRO A 888 11.55 -3.70 7.29
N GLU A 889 12.25 -4.84 7.27
CA GLU A 889 11.95 -5.97 6.40
C GLU A 889 11.31 -7.08 7.25
N PHE A 890 10.27 -7.73 6.72
CA PHE A 890 9.79 -8.99 7.29
C PHE A 890 10.86 -10.08 7.19
N VAL A 891 10.72 -11.14 7.98
CA VAL A 891 11.75 -12.20 8.08
C VAL A 891 12.05 -12.87 6.74
N ASP A 892 11.04 -13.09 5.91
CA ASP A 892 11.17 -13.59 4.54
C ASP A 892 11.95 -12.62 3.65
N ALA A 893 11.61 -11.33 3.70
CA ALA A 893 12.30 -10.28 2.97
C ALA A 893 13.76 -10.11 3.42
N LYS A 894 14.06 -10.26 4.72
CA LYS A 894 15.45 -10.20 5.25
C LYS A 894 16.33 -11.27 4.60
N GLY A 895 15.87 -12.51 4.56
CA GLY A 895 16.60 -13.61 3.91
C GLY A 895 16.74 -13.40 2.40
N TYR A 896 15.66 -13.02 1.72
CA TYR A 896 15.70 -12.71 0.29
C TYR A 896 16.69 -11.58 -0.05
N SER A 897 16.65 -10.48 0.69
CA SER A 897 17.56 -9.33 0.52
C SER A 897 19.01 -9.72 0.79
N ALA A 898 19.29 -10.58 1.77
CA ALA A 898 20.61 -11.10 2.03
C ALA A 898 21.14 -11.94 0.87
N MET A 899 20.34 -12.89 0.36
CA MET A 899 20.66 -13.63 -0.87
C MET A 899 20.91 -12.67 -2.03
N TRP A 900 20.01 -11.72 -2.29
CA TRP A 900 20.11 -10.85 -3.45
C TRP A 900 21.38 -10.01 -3.43
N ARG A 901 21.79 -9.50 -2.26
CA ARG A 901 23.07 -8.81 -2.06
C ARG A 901 24.26 -9.69 -2.45
N ILE A 902 24.23 -10.97 -2.05
CA ILE A 902 25.27 -11.94 -2.44
C ILE A 902 25.27 -12.17 -3.95
N LEU A 903 24.10 -12.37 -4.56
CA LEU A 903 23.97 -12.67 -5.99
C LEU A 903 24.36 -11.49 -6.89
N ASN A 904 24.13 -10.25 -6.46
CA ASN A 904 24.50 -9.05 -7.22
C ASN A 904 25.88 -8.45 -6.85
N GLY A 905 26.62 -9.10 -5.92
CA GLY A 905 27.97 -8.69 -5.52
C GLY A 905 28.02 -7.54 -4.51
N THR A 906 26.90 -7.18 -3.88
CA THR A 906 26.84 -6.16 -2.84
C THR A 906 27.35 -6.73 -1.51
N THR A 907 28.64 -6.55 -1.24
CA THR A 907 29.26 -6.99 0.02
C THR A 907 28.89 -6.10 1.20
N ASP A 908 28.97 -6.64 2.42
CA ASP A 908 28.79 -5.84 3.64
C ASP A 908 29.84 -4.73 3.77
N LYS A 909 31.07 -4.95 3.31
CA LYS A 909 32.09 -3.89 3.23
C LYS A 909 31.65 -2.73 2.35
N LEU A 910 31.08 -3.02 1.18
CA LEU A 910 30.56 -1.98 0.28
C LEU A 910 29.36 -1.27 0.88
N ARG A 911 28.46 -2.00 1.53
CA ARG A 911 27.30 -1.40 2.23
C ARG A 911 27.74 -0.47 3.35
N GLN A 912 28.73 -0.87 4.16
CA GLN A 912 29.29 -0.04 5.21
C GLN A 912 29.95 1.21 4.64
N GLN A 913 30.78 1.07 3.59
CA GLN A 913 31.37 2.21 2.89
C GLN A 913 30.30 3.20 2.41
N ARG A 914 29.24 2.72 1.75
CA ARG A 914 28.14 3.56 1.29
C ARG A 914 27.43 4.26 2.44
N ARG A 915 27.26 3.59 3.58
CA ARG A 915 26.68 4.18 4.79
C ARG A 915 27.57 5.29 5.34
N ASP A 916 28.88 5.05 5.43
CA ASP A 916 29.85 6.05 5.87
C ASP A 916 29.86 7.29 4.95
N GLU A 917 29.78 7.08 3.63
CA GLU A 917 29.65 8.15 2.63
C GLU A 917 28.36 8.96 2.83
N ILE A 918 27.23 8.30 3.09
CA ILE A 918 25.94 8.97 3.35
C ILE A 918 26.00 9.80 4.64
N LEU A 919 26.47 9.20 5.74
CA LEU A 919 26.62 9.87 7.03
C LEU A 919 27.61 11.04 6.98
N GLY A 920 28.63 10.94 6.11
CA GLY A 920 29.66 11.94 5.87
C GLY A 920 29.34 12.94 4.75
N THR A 921 28.10 12.99 4.26
CA THR A 921 27.72 13.86 3.13
C THR A 921 28.10 15.32 3.42
N SER A 922 28.76 15.95 2.45
CA SER A 922 29.23 17.33 2.53
C SER A 922 28.65 18.17 1.40
N ARG A 923 28.91 19.49 1.46
CA ARG A 923 28.60 20.39 0.35
C ARG A 923 29.27 20.00 -0.97
N ALA A 924 30.46 19.41 -0.92
CA ALA A 924 31.18 19.01 -2.12
C ALA A 924 30.40 17.94 -2.92
N ASP A 925 29.70 17.04 -2.24
CA ASP A 925 28.90 15.98 -2.88
C ASP A 925 27.70 16.55 -3.65
N PHE A 926 27.09 17.62 -3.14
CA PHE A 926 26.01 18.33 -3.85
C PHE A 926 26.52 19.02 -5.12
N LEU A 927 27.71 19.61 -5.05
CA LEU A 927 28.33 20.24 -6.22
C LEU A 927 28.74 19.19 -7.26
N ALA A 928 29.30 18.05 -6.83
CA ALA A 928 29.63 16.94 -7.72
C ALA A 928 28.39 16.37 -8.43
N LEU A 929 27.28 16.21 -7.70
CA LEU A 929 26.01 15.81 -8.32
C LEU A 929 25.47 16.89 -9.26
N ALA A 930 25.61 18.18 -8.92
CA ALA A 930 25.18 19.26 -9.79
C ALA A 930 25.93 19.25 -11.13
N GLU A 931 27.25 19.03 -11.12
CA GLU A 931 28.06 18.88 -12.33
C GLU A 931 27.60 17.67 -13.17
N ALA A 932 27.33 16.54 -12.52
CA ALA A 932 26.80 15.36 -13.20
C ALA A 932 25.41 15.60 -13.83
N ILE A 933 24.53 16.33 -13.14
CA ILE A 933 23.20 16.69 -13.65
C ILE A 933 23.27 17.68 -14.82
N GLU A 934 24.25 18.58 -14.86
CA GLU A 934 24.47 19.41 -16.06
C GLU A 934 24.85 18.57 -17.28
N ALA A 935 25.66 17.52 -17.09
CA ALA A 935 25.93 16.58 -18.17
C ALA A 935 24.66 15.85 -18.61
N VAL A 936 23.74 15.50 -17.70
CA VAL A 936 22.42 14.96 -18.06
C VAL A 936 21.60 15.99 -18.84
N ALA A 937 21.65 17.27 -18.48
CA ALA A 937 20.95 18.31 -19.22
C ALA A 937 21.46 18.43 -20.68
N ALA A 938 22.78 18.26 -20.89
CA ALA A 938 23.41 18.34 -22.21
C ALA A 938 23.31 17.05 -23.05
N GLU A 939 23.51 15.89 -22.44
CA GLU A 939 23.72 14.61 -23.12
C GLU A 939 22.63 13.56 -22.81
N GLY A 940 21.75 13.83 -21.86
CA GLY A 940 20.68 12.92 -21.48
C GLY A 940 19.61 12.80 -22.55
N HIS A 941 19.19 11.56 -22.83
CA HIS A 941 18.11 11.29 -23.77
C HIS A 941 16.75 11.41 -23.10
N VAL A 942 15.74 11.75 -23.89
CA VAL A 942 14.38 12.05 -23.46
C VAL A 942 13.43 10.97 -23.91
N VAL A 943 12.67 10.40 -22.99
CA VAL A 943 11.56 9.50 -23.34
C VAL A 943 10.28 10.09 -22.76
N VAL A 944 9.26 10.23 -23.61
CA VAL A 944 7.93 10.70 -23.21
C VAL A 944 6.92 9.63 -23.55
N LEU A 945 6.03 9.31 -22.61
CA LEU A 945 4.80 8.56 -22.87
C LEU A 945 3.62 9.51 -22.66
N GLY A 946 2.79 9.74 -23.68
CA GLY A 946 1.72 10.74 -23.56
C GLY A 946 0.86 10.91 -24.82
N GLY A 947 0.07 11.97 -24.83
CA GLY A 947 -0.82 12.28 -25.95
C GLY A 947 -0.07 12.72 -27.21
N GLU A 948 -0.61 12.37 -28.38
CA GLU A 948 -0.03 12.73 -29.68
C GLU A 948 0.10 14.24 -29.86
N ALA A 949 -0.95 14.99 -29.49
CA ALA A 949 -0.97 16.44 -29.61
C ALA A 949 0.15 17.13 -28.81
N ALA A 950 0.38 16.69 -27.56
CA ALA A 950 1.43 17.24 -26.71
C ALA A 950 2.83 16.94 -27.26
N THR A 951 3.03 15.75 -27.80
CA THR A 951 4.29 15.31 -28.41
C THR A 951 4.59 16.08 -29.70
N ASN A 952 3.59 16.26 -30.55
CA ASN A 952 3.73 17.02 -31.80
C ASN A 952 3.97 18.51 -31.52
N ALA A 953 3.23 19.11 -30.59
CA ALA A 953 3.45 20.50 -30.18
C ALA A 953 4.85 20.73 -29.61
N ALA A 954 5.41 19.75 -28.88
CA ALA A 954 6.77 19.82 -28.39
C ALA A 954 7.81 19.79 -29.54
N ASN A 955 7.61 18.94 -30.55
CA ASN A 955 8.46 18.89 -31.75
C ASN A 955 8.33 20.13 -32.63
N GLU A 956 7.17 20.77 -32.70
CA GLU A 956 7.01 22.04 -33.41
C GLU A 956 7.82 23.16 -32.75
N GLN A 957 7.84 23.21 -31.41
CA GLN A 957 8.61 24.20 -30.65
C GLN A 957 10.12 23.87 -30.60
N ARG A 958 10.48 22.58 -30.58
CA ARG A 958 11.87 22.09 -30.63
C ARG A 958 12.02 21.04 -31.74
N PRO A 959 12.24 21.46 -33.00
CA PRO A 959 12.32 20.55 -34.14
C PRO A 959 13.36 19.45 -33.94
N GLY A 960 12.93 18.19 -34.14
CA GLY A 960 13.78 17.02 -34.00
C GLY A 960 14.01 16.54 -32.56
N LEU A 961 13.28 17.09 -31.57
CA LEU A 961 13.43 16.69 -30.18
C LEU A 961 13.12 15.20 -29.96
N LEU A 962 11.98 14.71 -30.45
CA LEU A 962 11.49 13.35 -30.21
C LEU A 962 11.20 12.61 -31.54
N ALA A 963 11.67 11.37 -31.65
CA ALA A 963 11.15 10.44 -32.65
C ALA A 963 9.80 9.88 -32.17
N VAL A 964 8.71 10.16 -32.91
CA VAL A 964 7.35 9.84 -32.48
C VAL A 964 6.91 8.48 -33.03
N SER A 965 6.41 7.62 -32.16
CA SER A 965 5.82 6.32 -32.51
C SER A 965 4.67 5.96 -31.57
N LYS A 966 3.83 5.00 -31.96
CA LYS A 966 2.82 4.45 -31.04
C LYS A 966 3.50 3.58 -30.00
N ALA A 967 3.06 3.68 -28.74
CA ALA A 967 3.64 2.92 -27.65
C ALA A 967 3.44 1.40 -27.82
N VAL A 968 2.23 0.94 -28.12
CA VAL A 968 1.94 -0.49 -28.32
C VAL A 968 1.09 -0.71 -29.56
#